data_AF-A0A7V3FAB4-F1
#
_entry.id   AF-A0A7V3FAB4-F1
#
_cell.length_a   1.000
_cell.length_b   1.000
_cell.length_c   1.000
_cell.angle_alpha   90.00
_cell.angle_beta   90.00
_cell.angle_gamma   90.00
#
_symmetry.space_group_name_H-M   'P 1'
#
loop_
_entity.id
_entity.type
_entity.pdbx_description
1 polymer ?
#
loop_
_entity_poly.entity_id
_entity_poly.type
_entity_poly.pdbx_seq_one_letter_code
_entity_poly.pdbx_strand_id
1 'polypeptide(L)'
;MSGAAALDVEGEAMLTILNNYQHGFVAIPVVLACKQHGLFELCQQAGWIPFDVLARELRANSGHLQTALHMLASMQWLARDGDRYALTPKSALHRCIPEDITALFWFPIDDYLTGRNGPHSLQRWVELSGRRWDIKDPMLALFLDGPLMIPLLLALRKRFVAGDMDDRGAAVFAALNPVAREEILTLFAGKGWLDHADRPWALGGPALNDAGRFMIERSLITAAVASYRPMLTNIAEVIFGNCAAVFRRDAAGHESHLDRTLNVIGSGFQHERYFAQMEEIILELFNREPYEEQPRYVADMGCGDGTLLKKIYDIIQAKSRRGQVLDRYPIKLIGIDYNAKALEATAQTLHGYDYIVLRGDIGDPARALEDLRAQGIADPEKILHVRSFLDHDRPYQPPLDITAAEARAGIAYHGVYVDRQGTSLPPAAVVQSLVEHLKRWASVIGNHGLVLLEVHCVAPETVAKFIPQSESLHLDAYHRFSQQLLVEADHFIMAAAEAGLFPEWECFRKHPRRLPFTRITLNYFRKRDYTLRHPTAADVAALVAFEARCLPASEAASAEEIRQRVTQYPEGQCLLEVDGQLVAVAYSQRVPQQDGAAERDATMKARWAHCEDGAVAELLYALCPSPEHKTRGRELIEFMSHWLGLKDGVEVVIGISRCERYLDAANGAFPGMMATIRQYIQTYPISVQDDMLAAETALSTFGLRWLLRIFHDMGVMATPQQVYTFGALIRQLGIIPKYERLYAALLRRLERQQVLSITGERIAVLQGAATFALGDIAAERERFAADFTETYPAFQPFLDLMCRCLDQFPGIITGKVAANDVVFPNGSMDVFAGIFRGNHVADYFNHLVAELVVANIELIRQRAPEARVSILEVGAGTGGTTAAVLKRVQHLARSLSFYYTDISSSFTRYGEKAFSERFPWVRFARLNIEEDPVSQGFPSESVDIIYASNALHDTRSIDNTLSQVKRLLKPGGLLILNEFTAMKDVLLFTGGLLHGYWLFEDPELRLPDSCLLSAERWKEVLVTSGFQHVEVLGLPIQDTDHRQSVIVGARDGVMPECPESIPDVTDHGCKARIAEAVRDIIGQERMAALASDMPLMEAGLDSMELLELRMLLSKTFAVELEPTFLFQHNTLEKVCAFFQQGSQPLQHTHALGPNPPESHHETAPVAQGERYVPPRPQKSRADGEIAIIGVALRLPGGVHILDDFWTLLKHGNTTVGPLPEGRWLWPLDPAVAAEKSYLTQG
;
A
#
# COMPACT_ATOMS: atom_id res chain seq x y z
N MET A 1 -13.24 3.06 32.68
CA MET A 1 -11.81 3.11 32.31
C MET A 1 -11.18 4.36 32.91
N SER A 2 -10.87 4.38 34.22
CA SER A 2 -10.38 5.61 34.89
C SER A 2 -9.28 5.42 35.95
N GLY A 3 -9.00 4.18 36.38
CA GLY A 3 -7.91 3.91 37.35
C GLY A 3 -6.52 3.78 36.70
N ALA A 4 -6.41 2.96 35.64
CA ALA A 4 -5.12 2.69 34.99
C ALA A 4 -4.45 3.95 34.40
N ALA A 5 -5.24 4.84 33.78
CA ALA A 5 -4.73 6.06 33.17
C ALA A 5 -4.18 7.09 34.18
N ALA A 6 -4.57 7.03 35.46
CA ALA A 6 -4.01 7.88 36.50
C ALA A 6 -2.62 7.39 36.96
N LEU A 7 -2.47 6.07 37.12
CA LEU A 7 -1.21 5.43 37.49
C LEU A 7 -0.12 5.61 36.43
N ASP A 8 -0.47 5.58 35.13
CA ASP A 8 0.49 5.84 34.05
C ASP A 8 1.05 7.27 34.11
N VAL A 9 0.20 8.28 34.36
CA VAL A 9 0.61 9.70 34.41
C VAL A 9 1.52 9.98 35.62
N GLU A 10 1.21 9.39 36.78
CA GLU A 10 2.03 9.56 37.98
C GLU A 10 3.38 8.82 37.87
N GLY A 11 3.39 7.64 37.25
CA GLY A 11 4.62 6.90 36.92
C GLY A 11 5.53 7.63 35.92
N GLU A 12 4.97 8.24 34.88
CA GLU A 12 5.73 9.02 33.89
C GLU A 12 6.36 10.29 34.52
N ALA A 13 5.65 10.93 35.46
CA ALA A 13 6.19 12.02 36.28
C ALA A 13 7.35 11.56 37.19
N MET A 14 7.26 10.39 37.82
CA MET A 14 8.34 9.86 38.67
C MET A 14 9.58 9.43 37.86
N LEU A 15 9.41 8.86 36.66
CA LEU A 15 10.54 8.58 35.75
C LEU A 15 11.28 9.87 35.36
N THR A 16 10.55 10.94 35.11
CA THR A 16 11.14 12.27 34.85
C THR A 16 12.00 12.73 36.03
N ILE A 17 11.61 12.48 37.28
CA ILE A 17 12.40 12.82 38.46
C ILE A 17 13.69 11.98 38.54
N LEU A 18 13.62 10.65 38.36
CA LEU A 18 14.80 9.78 38.32
C LEU A 18 15.80 10.20 37.23
N ASN A 19 15.30 10.59 36.05
CA ASN A 19 16.12 11.09 34.96
C ASN A 19 16.87 12.39 35.35
N ASN A 20 16.19 13.35 35.98
CA ASN A 20 16.83 14.58 36.48
C ASN A 20 17.84 14.31 37.61
N TYR A 21 17.62 13.29 38.45
CA TYR A 21 18.61 12.86 39.44
C TYR A 21 19.88 12.30 38.75
N GLN A 22 19.73 11.51 37.69
CA GLN A 22 20.86 11.00 36.90
C GLN A 22 21.61 12.13 36.18
N HIS A 23 20.88 13.11 35.62
CA HIS A 23 21.44 14.36 35.06
C HIS A 23 22.33 15.07 36.06
N GLY A 24 21.84 15.31 37.28
CA GLY A 24 22.61 15.94 38.33
C GLY A 24 23.82 15.15 38.82
N PHE A 25 23.70 13.83 38.92
CA PHE A 25 24.78 12.95 39.36
C PHE A 25 26.01 13.03 38.45
N VAL A 26 25.82 13.25 37.14
CA VAL A 26 26.92 13.45 36.18
C VAL A 26 27.29 14.93 36.05
N ALA A 27 26.31 15.82 35.91
CA ALA A 27 26.57 17.22 35.58
C ALA A 27 27.18 18.03 36.73
N ILE A 28 26.79 17.78 37.99
CA ILE A 28 27.26 18.57 39.13
C ILE A 28 28.78 18.45 39.35
N PRO A 29 29.40 17.24 39.36
CA PRO A 29 30.86 17.11 39.41
C PRO A 29 31.59 17.83 38.27
N VAL A 30 31.09 17.70 37.02
CA VAL A 30 31.70 18.35 35.84
C VAL A 30 31.62 19.88 35.95
N VAL A 31 30.47 20.43 36.31
CA VAL A 31 30.29 21.88 36.49
C VAL A 31 31.22 22.42 37.57
N LEU A 32 31.38 21.70 38.69
CA LEU A 32 32.30 22.09 39.76
C LEU A 32 33.76 22.04 39.31
N ALA A 33 34.18 21.03 38.55
CA ALA A 33 35.52 20.99 37.97
C ALA A 33 35.75 22.17 37.00
N CYS A 34 34.82 22.44 36.09
CA CYS A 34 34.90 23.59 35.18
C CYS A 34 34.97 24.93 35.93
N LYS A 35 34.23 25.08 37.02
CA LYS A 35 34.27 26.26 37.91
C LYS A 35 35.64 26.40 38.60
N GLN A 36 36.14 25.34 39.21
CA GLN A 36 37.43 25.35 39.94
C GLN A 36 38.62 25.64 39.02
N HIS A 37 38.55 25.24 37.75
CA HIS A 37 39.58 25.49 36.74
C HIS A 37 39.37 26.79 35.93
N GLY A 38 38.39 27.63 36.27
CA GLY A 38 38.25 28.99 35.71
C GLY A 38 37.56 29.09 34.34
N LEU A 39 36.84 28.05 33.89
CA LEU A 39 36.19 28.02 32.58
C LEU A 39 35.13 29.13 32.44
N PHE A 40 34.33 29.36 33.46
CA PHE A 40 33.26 30.38 33.41
C PHE A 40 33.84 31.80 33.42
N GLU A 41 34.89 32.03 34.21
CA GLU A 41 35.62 33.30 34.28
C GLU A 41 36.27 33.65 32.93
N LEU A 42 36.91 32.68 32.28
CA LEU A 42 37.55 32.84 30.98
C LEU A 42 36.53 33.19 29.88
N CYS A 43 35.43 32.43 29.78
CA CYS A 43 34.36 32.74 28.83
C CYS A 43 33.67 34.08 29.13
N GLN A 44 33.52 34.47 30.40
CA GLN A 44 32.92 35.77 30.78
C GLN A 44 33.79 36.96 30.33
N GLN A 45 35.12 36.81 30.31
CA GLN A 45 36.04 37.88 29.90
C GLN A 45 36.18 38.01 28.38
N ALA A 46 36.19 36.90 27.65
CA ALA A 46 36.41 36.87 26.20
C ALA A 46 35.13 37.05 25.36
N GLY A 47 33.95 36.74 25.91
CA GLY A 47 32.71 36.70 25.16
C GLY A 47 32.62 35.43 24.31
N TRP A 48 33.01 35.51 23.03
CA TRP A 48 33.14 34.35 22.14
C TRP A 48 34.60 33.91 22.08
N ILE A 49 34.88 32.68 22.53
CA ILE A 49 36.23 32.12 22.61
C ILE A 49 36.35 30.81 21.79
N PRO A 50 37.36 30.67 20.92
CA PRO A 50 37.62 29.42 20.19
C PRO A 50 38.00 28.25 21.09
N PHE A 51 37.68 27.03 20.63
CA PHE A 51 37.93 25.78 21.35
C PHE A 51 39.42 25.52 21.65
N ASP A 52 40.32 25.80 20.71
CA ASP A 52 41.76 25.58 20.86
C ASP A 52 42.35 26.49 21.96
N VAL A 53 41.87 27.75 22.02
CA VAL A 53 42.21 28.69 23.08
C VAL A 53 41.69 28.19 24.43
N LEU A 54 40.43 27.75 24.52
CA LEU A 54 39.89 27.15 25.75
C LEU A 54 40.74 25.97 26.23
N ALA A 55 41.05 25.01 25.35
CA ALA A 55 41.86 23.85 25.70
C ALA A 55 43.27 24.24 26.18
N ARG A 56 43.91 25.22 25.53
CA ARG A 56 45.26 25.69 25.88
C ARG A 56 45.30 26.45 27.20
N GLU A 57 44.44 27.45 27.38
CA GLU A 57 44.46 28.31 28.58
C GLU A 57 44.04 27.53 29.84
N LEU A 58 43.07 26.61 29.71
CA LEU A 58 42.64 25.72 30.81
C LEU A 58 43.59 24.52 31.02
N ARG A 59 44.57 24.31 30.13
CA ARG A 59 45.48 23.14 30.08
C ARG A 59 44.73 21.80 30.10
N ALA A 60 43.63 21.74 29.36
CA ALA A 60 42.69 20.62 29.42
C ALA A 60 43.00 19.53 28.39
N ASN A 61 42.63 18.29 28.72
CA ASN A 61 42.54 17.18 27.78
C ASN A 61 41.41 17.48 26.77
N SER A 62 41.76 17.68 25.50
CA SER A 62 40.86 18.31 24.54
C SER A 62 39.54 17.57 24.34
N GLY A 63 39.53 16.24 24.23
CA GLY A 63 38.30 15.47 24.04
C GLY A 63 37.40 15.45 25.29
N HIS A 64 37.99 15.38 26.48
CA HIS A 64 37.23 15.48 27.73
C HIS A 64 36.71 16.91 27.98
N LEU A 65 37.46 17.95 27.62
CA LEU A 65 36.95 19.33 27.63
C LEU A 65 35.79 19.50 26.64
N GLN A 66 35.92 19.00 25.41
CA GLN A 66 34.84 19.08 24.41
C GLN A 66 33.57 18.37 24.91
N THR A 67 33.72 17.26 25.63
CA THR A 67 32.61 16.55 26.30
C THR A 67 31.93 17.44 27.34
N ALA A 68 32.71 18.12 28.20
CA ALA A 68 32.18 19.06 29.19
C ALA A 68 31.48 20.27 28.55
N LEU A 69 32.07 20.87 27.50
CA LEU A 69 31.48 21.98 26.75
C LEU A 69 30.16 21.58 26.08
N HIS A 70 30.09 20.39 25.49
CA HIS A 70 28.87 19.86 24.87
C HIS A 70 27.76 19.63 25.90
N MET A 71 28.08 19.10 27.09
CA MET A 71 27.11 18.94 28.18
C MET A 71 26.60 20.31 28.69
N LEU A 72 27.48 21.30 28.83
CA LEU A 72 27.11 22.67 29.19
C LEU A 72 26.27 23.37 28.11
N ALA A 73 26.51 23.07 26.82
CA ALA A 73 25.66 23.52 25.72
C ALA A 73 24.27 22.87 25.77
N SER A 74 24.19 21.56 26.02
CA SER A 74 22.90 20.86 26.25
C SER A 74 22.11 21.44 27.42
N MET A 75 22.77 21.87 28.50
CA MET A 75 22.14 22.59 29.62
C MET A 75 21.72 24.03 29.28
N GLN A 76 22.06 24.52 28.07
CA GLN A 76 21.95 25.91 27.62
C GLN A 76 22.75 26.89 28.48
N TRP A 77 23.88 26.49 29.04
CA TRP A 77 24.80 27.36 29.79
C TRP A 77 25.89 27.92 28.88
N LEU A 78 26.21 27.21 27.80
CA LEU A 78 27.01 27.72 26.67
C LEU A 78 26.15 27.82 25.42
N ALA A 79 26.44 28.83 24.60
CA ALA A 79 26.09 28.88 23.19
C ALA A 79 27.33 28.48 22.36
N ARG A 80 27.11 27.91 21.17
CA ARG A 80 28.16 27.50 20.23
C ARG A 80 27.92 28.16 18.88
N ASP A 81 29.00 28.57 18.22
CA ASP A 81 29.02 29.10 16.85
C ASP A 81 30.30 28.60 16.16
N GLY A 82 30.15 27.59 15.29
CA GLY A 82 31.27 26.84 14.72
C GLY A 82 32.11 26.12 15.79
N ASP A 83 33.35 26.56 15.96
CA ASP A 83 34.31 26.10 16.99
C ASP A 83 34.37 27.02 18.23
N ARG A 84 33.55 28.07 18.27
CA ARG A 84 33.56 29.09 19.34
C ARG A 84 32.45 28.87 20.34
N TYR A 85 32.71 29.25 21.59
CA TYR A 85 31.77 29.14 22.70
C TYR A 85 31.59 30.49 23.41
N ALA A 86 30.39 30.73 23.95
CA ALA A 86 30.08 31.89 24.77
C ALA A 86 29.13 31.52 25.92
N LEU A 87 29.18 32.25 27.04
CA LEU A 87 28.23 32.08 28.14
C LEU A 87 26.82 32.56 27.76
N THR A 88 25.81 31.80 28.13
CA THR A 88 24.42 32.29 28.16
C THR A 88 24.11 32.95 29.52
N PRO A 89 23.01 33.71 29.65
CA PRO A 89 22.56 34.20 30.96
C PRO A 89 22.26 33.09 31.99
N LYS A 90 21.86 31.90 31.53
CA LYS A 90 21.55 30.73 32.38
C LYS A 90 22.79 30.17 33.08
N SER A 91 23.98 30.38 32.51
CA SER A 91 25.26 29.96 33.12
C SER A 91 25.49 30.50 34.53
N ALA A 92 24.89 31.65 34.90
CA ALA A 92 25.06 32.26 36.23
C ALA A 92 24.66 31.33 37.39
N LEU A 93 23.82 30.32 37.12
CA LEU A 93 23.39 29.29 38.07
C LEU A 93 24.54 28.42 38.60
N HIS A 94 25.72 28.34 37.95
CA HIS A 94 26.89 27.63 38.48
C HIS A 94 27.32 28.12 39.87
N ARG A 95 27.02 29.39 40.19
CA ARG A 95 27.35 30.04 41.47
C ARG A 95 26.47 29.57 42.64
N CYS A 96 25.33 28.95 42.34
CA CYS A 96 24.39 28.46 43.34
C CYS A 96 24.69 27.03 43.82
N ILE A 97 25.60 26.31 43.15
CA ILE A 97 25.97 24.93 43.50
C ILE A 97 26.88 24.94 44.74
N PRO A 98 26.53 24.23 45.83
CA PRO A 98 27.41 24.08 46.99
C PRO A 98 28.69 23.34 46.62
N GLU A 99 29.85 23.90 46.96
CA GLU A 99 31.15 23.35 46.54
C GLU A 99 31.49 22.00 47.21
N ASP A 100 30.87 21.73 48.36
CA ASP A 100 31.07 20.52 49.17
C ASP A 100 30.01 19.42 48.91
N ILE A 101 29.11 19.60 47.94
CA ILE A 101 28.11 18.59 47.57
C ILE A 101 28.73 17.28 47.08
N THR A 102 29.96 17.32 46.56
CA THR A 102 30.73 16.14 46.14
C THR A 102 31.02 15.17 47.29
N ALA A 103 30.93 15.61 48.55
CA ALA A 103 31.03 14.74 49.72
C ALA A 103 29.94 13.65 49.75
N LEU A 104 28.78 13.89 49.13
CA LEU A 104 27.69 12.90 49.06
C LEU A 104 28.05 11.63 48.28
N PHE A 105 28.93 11.72 47.28
CA PHE A 105 29.36 10.56 46.49
C PHE A 105 30.15 9.54 47.36
N TRP A 106 30.84 10.04 48.39
CA TRP A 106 31.65 9.25 49.32
C TRP A 106 30.97 9.02 50.68
N PHE A 107 29.73 9.46 50.85
CA PHE A 107 28.99 9.28 52.10
C PHE A 107 28.74 7.79 52.38
N PRO A 108 29.05 7.27 53.58
CA PRO A 108 28.96 5.84 53.90
C PRO A 108 27.51 5.43 54.18
N ILE A 109 26.71 5.34 53.12
CA ILE A 109 25.26 5.19 53.19
C ILE A 109 24.81 3.89 53.90
N ASP A 110 25.52 2.77 53.69
CA ASP A 110 25.21 1.49 54.34
C ASP A 110 25.45 1.54 55.87
N ASP A 111 26.50 2.25 56.31
CA ASP A 111 26.81 2.45 57.73
C ASP A 111 25.82 3.41 58.39
N TYR A 112 25.45 4.50 57.70
CA TYR A 112 24.38 5.42 58.10
C TYR A 112 23.04 4.72 58.33
N LEU A 113 22.57 3.92 57.35
CA LEU A 113 21.29 3.19 57.45
C LEU A 113 21.31 2.16 58.59
N THR A 114 22.46 1.55 58.88
CA THR A 114 22.61 0.49 59.90
C THR A 114 23.07 0.97 61.27
N GLY A 115 23.55 2.21 61.41
CA GLY A 115 24.15 2.73 62.64
C GLY A 115 25.51 2.11 62.97
N ARG A 116 26.22 1.58 61.96
CA ARG A 116 27.57 1.00 62.12
C ARG A 116 28.63 2.08 61.96
N ASN A 117 29.82 1.83 62.50
CA ASN A 117 31.05 2.63 62.32
C ASN A 117 31.03 4.12 62.74
N GLY A 118 29.93 4.66 63.27
CA GLY A 118 29.91 5.96 63.93
C GLY A 118 28.61 6.75 63.72
N PRO A 119 28.50 7.97 64.29
CA PRO A 119 27.38 8.86 64.01
C PRO A 119 27.52 9.48 62.63
N HIS A 120 26.73 8.98 61.67
CA HIS A 120 26.55 9.58 60.35
C HIS A 120 25.19 10.28 60.27
N SER A 121 25.12 11.41 59.57
CA SER A 121 23.91 12.22 59.41
C SER A 121 23.90 12.89 58.03
N LEU A 122 22.73 12.93 57.41
CA LEU A 122 22.41 13.67 56.19
C LEU A 122 21.57 14.93 56.46
N GLN A 123 21.28 15.28 57.72
CA GLN A 123 20.35 16.34 58.13
C GLN A 123 20.51 17.64 57.31
N ARG A 124 21.73 18.18 57.18
CA ARG A 124 21.99 19.40 56.38
C ARG A 124 21.53 19.28 54.92
N TRP A 125 21.76 18.13 54.30
CA TRP A 125 21.38 17.88 52.91
C TRP A 125 19.87 17.64 52.77
N VAL A 126 19.23 17.02 53.76
CA VAL A 126 17.77 16.92 53.85
C VAL A 126 17.12 18.30 53.98
N GLU A 127 17.64 19.17 54.86
CA GLU A 127 17.17 20.54 55.06
C GLU A 127 17.37 21.44 53.81
N LEU A 128 18.46 21.23 53.06
CA LEU A 128 18.66 21.90 51.77
C LEU A 128 17.69 21.38 50.70
N SER A 129 17.57 20.05 50.57
CA SER A 129 16.67 19.39 49.62
C SER A 129 15.20 19.77 49.85
N GLY A 130 14.76 19.86 51.11
CA GLY A 130 13.42 20.33 51.50
C GLY A 130 13.16 21.80 51.17
N ARG A 131 14.19 22.66 51.19
CA ARG A 131 14.12 24.06 50.76
C ARG A 131 14.37 24.25 49.26
N ARG A 132 14.42 23.15 48.48
CA ARG A 132 14.79 23.14 47.04
C ARG A 132 16.13 23.86 46.79
N TRP A 133 17.09 23.60 47.67
CA TRP A 133 18.46 24.12 47.62
C TRP A 133 18.55 25.66 47.64
N ASP A 134 17.50 26.34 48.11
CA ASP A 134 17.30 27.80 48.01
C ASP A 134 17.37 28.35 46.57
N ILE A 135 17.17 27.48 45.56
CA ILE A 135 17.30 27.79 44.14
C ILE A 135 15.92 27.94 43.47
N LYS A 136 15.80 28.96 42.61
CA LYS A 136 14.56 29.23 41.85
C LYS A 136 14.42 28.39 40.58
N ASP A 137 15.53 27.94 40.00
CA ASP A 137 15.53 27.08 38.81
C ASP A 137 15.16 25.64 39.21
N PRO A 138 14.01 25.11 38.75
CA PRO A 138 13.50 23.81 39.22
C PRO A 138 14.34 22.64 38.69
N MET A 139 15.00 22.79 37.55
CA MET A 139 15.86 21.76 36.96
C MET A 139 17.13 21.59 37.79
N LEU A 140 17.83 22.69 38.09
CA LEU A 140 19.04 22.64 38.92
C LEU A 140 18.74 22.17 40.35
N ALA A 141 17.60 22.54 40.94
CA ALA A 141 17.19 22.02 42.25
C ALA A 141 17.02 20.50 42.25
N LEU A 142 16.46 19.91 41.18
CA LEU A 142 16.38 18.45 41.01
C LEU A 142 17.74 17.82 40.70
N PHE A 143 18.63 18.49 39.96
CA PHE A 143 19.98 17.99 39.72
C PHE A 143 20.77 17.86 41.04
N LEU A 144 20.65 18.84 41.95
CA LEU A 144 21.33 18.80 43.25
C LEU A 144 20.76 17.72 44.18
N ASP A 145 19.50 17.32 44.03
CA ASP A 145 18.98 16.12 44.70
C ASP A 145 19.67 14.82 44.23
N GLY A 146 20.16 14.76 42.98
CA GLY A 146 20.74 13.54 42.39
C GLY A 146 21.84 12.87 43.23
N PRO A 147 22.93 13.60 43.59
CA PRO A 147 23.98 13.11 44.50
C PRO A 147 23.49 12.61 45.87
N LEU A 148 22.37 13.13 46.39
CA LEU A 148 21.77 12.69 47.65
C LEU A 148 20.88 11.45 47.46
N MET A 149 20.01 11.49 46.45
CA MET A 149 18.92 10.53 46.27
C MET A 149 19.38 9.21 45.65
N ILE A 150 20.30 9.23 44.69
CA ILE A 150 20.74 8.00 43.99
C ILE A 150 21.42 7.00 44.94
N PRO A 151 22.44 7.39 45.73
CA PRO A 151 23.07 6.47 46.68
C PRO A 151 22.08 5.96 47.75
N LEU A 152 21.18 6.82 48.23
CA LEU A 152 20.16 6.48 49.21
C LEU A 152 19.14 5.46 48.66
N LEU A 153 18.57 5.71 47.48
CA LEU A 153 17.57 4.85 46.87
C LEU A 153 18.16 3.47 46.51
N LEU A 154 19.38 3.42 45.98
CA LEU A 154 20.06 2.15 45.69
C LEU A 154 20.37 1.36 46.96
N ALA A 155 20.79 2.01 48.05
CA ALA A 155 21.06 1.36 49.33
C ALA A 155 19.78 0.83 50.01
N LEU A 156 18.67 1.58 49.93
CA LEU A 156 17.35 1.10 50.36
C LEU A 156 16.90 -0.09 49.50
N ARG A 157 17.02 -0.01 48.17
CA ARG A 157 16.64 -1.10 47.25
C ARG A 157 17.44 -2.38 47.46
N LYS A 158 18.74 -2.27 47.73
CA LYS A 158 19.64 -3.38 48.12
C LYS A 158 19.19 -4.09 49.40
N ARG A 159 18.45 -3.40 50.28
CA ARG A 159 17.99 -3.90 51.59
C ARG A 159 16.54 -4.41 51.58
N PHE A 160 15.73 -3.97 50.61
CA PHE A 160 14.31 -4.31 50.50
C PHE A 160 13.99 -4.70 49.04
N VAL A 161 14.03 -6.01 48.76
CA VAL A 161 13.72 -6.58 47.44
C VAL A 161 12.21 -6.52 47.20
N ALA A 162 11.78 -6.53 45.93
CA ALA A 162 10.36 -6.57 45.60
C ALA A 162 9.78 -7.92 46.06
N GLY A 163 8.95 -7.88 47.10
CA GLY A 163 8.47 -9.05 47.85
C GLY A 163 8.71 -8.98 49.37
N ASP A 164 9.70 -8.21 49.83
CA ASP A 164 10.02 -8.04 51.27
C ASP A 164 9.34 -6.80 51.90
N MET A 165 8.76 -5.92 51.09
CA MET A 165 7.95 -4.80 51.58
C MET A 165 6.55 -5.31 51.94
N ASP A 166 6.06 -4.93 53.12
CA ASP A 166 4.64 -5.08 53.45
C ASP A 166 3.77 -4.21 52.52
N ASP A 167 2.47 -4.50 52.41
CA ASP A 167 1.53 -3.79 51.51
C ASP A 167 1.54 -2.25 51.64
N ARG A 168 2.11 -1.71 52.73
CA ARG A 168 2.24 -0.28 53.03
C ARG A 168 3.69 0.25 53.07
N GLY A 169 4.70 -0.62 52.91
CA GLY A 169 6.12 -0.24 52.92
C GLY A 169 6.63 0.31 54.26
N ALA A 170 5.92 0.11 55.37
CA ALA A 170 6.34 0.59 56.69
C ALA A 170 7.56 -0.20 57.23
N ALA A 171 7.75 -1.44 56.79
CA ALA A 171 8.90 -2.27 57.11
C ALA A 171 10.25 -1.65 56.70
N VAL A 172 10.26 -0.87 55.59
CA VAL A 172 11.44 -0.18 55.05
C VAL A 172 12.07 0.74 56.09
N PHE A 173 11.23 1.50 56.81
CA PHE A 173 11.67 2.48 57.80
C PHE A 173 11.92 1.86 59.18
N ALA A 174 11.17 0.81 59.54
CA ALA A 174 11.29 0.16 60.85
C ALA A 174 12.67 -0.48 61.09
N ALA A 175 13.33 -0.96 60.04
CA ALA A 175 14.63 -1.64 60.10
C ALA A 175 15.85 -0.71 59.99
N LEU A 176 15.65 0.62 60.11
CA LEU A 176 16.70 1.64 60.04
C LEU A 176 17.14 2.12 61.44
N ASN A 177 18.39 2.58 61.53
CA ASN A 177 18.93 3.39 62.62
C ASN A 177 17.98 4.57 62.96
N PRO A 178 17.70 4.88 64.24
CA PRO A 178 16.84 6.00 64.64
C PRO A 178 17.13 7.34 63.94
N VAL A 179 18.39 7.72 63.80
CA VAL A 179 18.81 8.98 63.13
C VAL A 179 18.46 8.94 61.65
N ALA A 180 18.89 7.89 60.95
CA ALA A 180 18.61 7.71 59.53
C ALA A 180 17.11 7.64 59.24
N ARG A 181 16.34 7.00 60.12
CA ARG A 181 14.87 6.90 60.03
C ARG A 181 14.20 8.26 60.10
N GLU A 182 14.58 9.12 61.05
CA GLU A 182 13.99 10.45 61.21
C GLU A 182 14.32 11.36 60.02
N GLU A 183 15.58 11.38 59.59
CA GLU A 183 16.05 12.16 58.45
C GLU A 183 15.42 11.70 57.12
N ILE A 184 15.32 10.39 56.87
CA ILE A 184 14.70 9.84 55.66
C ILE A 184 13.19 10.09 55.64
N LEU A 185 12.50 9.97 56.79
CA LEU A 185 11.07 10.29 56.87
C LEU A 185 10.82 11.78 56.59
N THR A 186 11.65 12.66 57.14
CA THR A 186 11.59 14.11 56.85
C THR A 186 11.81 14.39 55.36
N LEU A 187 12.82 13.75 54.75
CA LEU A 187 13.11 13.86 53.32
C LEU A 187 11.93 13.37 52.46
N PHE A 188 11.41 12.17 52.74
CA PHE A 188 10.35 11.55 51.95
C PHE A 188 9.01 12.28 52.14
N ALA A 189 8.71 12.78 53.33
CA ALA A 189 7.58 13.69 53.55
C ALA A 189 7.73 14.98 52.71
N GLY A 190 8.93 15.58 52.69
CA GLY A 190 9.25 16.75 51.87
C GLY A 190 9.18 16.51 50.35
N LYS A 191 9.32 15.27 49.88
CA LYS A 191 9.08 14.87 48.47
C LYS A 191 7.65 14.41 48.20
N GLY A 192 6.79 14.31 49.22
CA GLY A 192 5.41 13.81 49.07
C GLY A 192 5.31 12.30 48.83
N TRP A 193 6.26 11.51 49.36
CA TRP A 193 6.37 10.06 49.12
C TRP A 193 5.81 9.19 50.26
N LEU A 194 5.15 9.81 51.25
CA LEU A 194 4.61 9.12 52.42
C LEU A 194 3.10 9.32 52.57
N ASP A 195 2.41 8.24 52.92
CA ASP A 195 1.07 8.29 53.50
C ASP A 195 1.17 8.42 55.02
N HIS A 196 0.33 9.30 55.58
CA HIS A 196 0.22 9.55 57.02
C HIS A 196 1.57 9.82 57.72
N ALA A 197 2.34 10.80 57.23
CA ALA A 197 3.69 11.13 57.73
C ALA A 197 3.80 11.28 59.27
N ASP A 198 2.76 11.80 59.94
CA ASP A 198 2.74 12.01 61.40
C ASP A 198 2.24 10.79 62.22
N ARG A 199 2.03 9.63 61.58
CA ARG A 199 1.39 8.47 62.22
C ARG A 199 2.32 7.81 63.25
N PRO A 200 1.89 7.63 64.52
CA PRO A 200 2.70 6.96 65.53
C PRO A 200 3.02 5.50 65.17
N TRP A 201 4.24 5.06 65.50
CA TRP A 201 4.69 3.67 65.32
C TRP A 201 3.78 2.63 65.97
N ALA A 202 3.17 2.96 67.11
CA ALA A 202 2.18 2.11 67.80
C ALA A 202 0.90 1.84 66.97
N LEU A 203 0.65 2.62 65.93
CA LEU A 203 -0.47 2.46 64.99
C LEU A 203 -0.01 2.01 63.60
N GLY A 204 1.24 1.54 63.45
CA GLY A 204 1.84 1.08 62.19
C GLY A 204 2.86 2.04 61.56
N GLY A 205 3.05 3.25 62.13
CA GLY A 205 4.03 4.22 61.64
C GLY A 205 3.67 4.88 60.30
N PRO A 206 4.55 5.75 59.76
CA PRO A 206 4.45 6.30 58.42
C PRO A 206 4.67 5.21 57.36
N ALA A 207 3.96 5.33 56.23
CA ALA A 207 3.94 4.36 55.14
C ALA A 207 4.40 5.00 53.83
N LEU A 208 4.91 4.21 52.88
CA LEU A 208 5.14 4.70 51.52
C LEU A 208 3.79 4.84 50.80
N ASN A 209 3.63 5.89 49.99
CA ASN A 209 2.57 5.96 48.98
C ASN A 209 3.06 5.35 47.65
N ASP A 210 2.24 5.40 46.59
CA ASP A 210 2.58 4.79 45.30
C ASP A 210 3.80 5.44 44.63
N ALA A 211 3.94 6.77 44.70
CA ALA A 211 5.14 7.48 44.24
C ALA A 211 6.39 7.04 45.01
N GLY A 212 6.32 6.94 46.35
CA GLY A 212 7.43 6.48 47.18
C GLY A 212 7.84 5.03 46.92
N ARG A 213 6.87 4.13 46.73
CA ARG A 213 7.11 2.74 46.28
C ARG A 213 7.82 2.72 44.93
N PHE A 214 7.27 3.42 43.93
CA PHE A 214 7.79 3.48 42.57
C PHE A 214 9.26 3.93 42.54
N MET A 215 9.61 4.97 43.30
CA MET A 215 10.99 5.51 43.32
C MET A 215 12.01 4.51 43.88
N ILE A 216 11.65 3.69 44.89
CA ILE A 216 12.56 2.63 45.38
C ILE A 216 12.59 1.45 44.41
N GLU A 217 11.45 0.98 43.91
CA GLU A 217 11.38 -0.17 43.00
C GLU A 217 12.13 0.07 41.68
N ARG A 218 11.98 1.28 41.10
CA ARG A 218 12.62 1.70 39.84
C ARG A 218 14.03 2.27 40.03
N SER A 219 14.52 2.39 41.25
CA SER A 219 15.86 2.95 41.54
C SER A 219 17.01 2.26 40.80
N LEU A 220 16.88 0.98 40.43
CA LEU A 220 17.88 0.23 39.65
C LEU A 220 18.16 0.84 38.27
N ILE A 221 17.26 1.66 37.70
CA ILE A 221 17.54 2.43 36.48
C ILE A 221 18.75 3.35 36.67
N THR A 222 18.97 3.85 37.89
CA THR A 222 20.09 4.75 38.23
C THR A 222 21.41 4.02 38.45
N ALA A 223 21.41 2.68 38.58
CA ALA A 223 22.59 1.89 38.93
C ALA A 223 23.71 1.98 37.87
N ALA A 224 23.35 2.01 36.59
CA ALA A 224 24.31 2.21 35.50
C ALA A 224 25.09 3.53 35.68
N VAL A 225 24.40 4.65 35.93
CA VAL A 225 25.03 5.97 36.19
C VAL A 225 25.85 5.95 37.48
N ALA A 226 25.30 5.37 38.56
CA ALA A 226 25.98 5.27 39.84
C ALA A 226 27.28 4.45 39.77
N SER A 227 27.39 3.50 38.84
CA SER A 227 28.60 2.70 38.64
C SER A 227 29.80 3.53 38.15
N TYR A 228 29.57 4.64 37.44
CA TYR A 228 30.63 5.57 36.99
C TYR A 228 31.10 6.55 38.08
N ARG A 229 30.58 6.44 39.32
CA ARG A 229 31.03 7.26 40.46
C ARG A 229 32.57 7.37 40.61
N PRO A 230 33.40 6.31 40.44
CA PRO A 230 34.85 6.44 40.57
C PRO A 230 35.47 7.39 39.52
N MET A 231 34.95 7.39 38.29
CA MET A 231 35.31 8.38 37.26
C MET A 231 34.80 9.79 37.61
N LEU A 232 33.51 9.92 37.96
CA LEU A 232 32.86 11.21 38.20
C LEU A 232 33.44 11.97 39.39
N THR A 233 33.91 11.26 40.41
CA THR A 233 34.59 11.84 41.57
C THR A 233 36.03 12.28 41.27
N ASN A 234 36.63 11.78 40.18
CA ASN A 234 37.95 12.17 39.68
C ASN A 234 37.87 13.00 38.38
N ILE A 235 36.70 13.58 38.08
CA ILE A 235 36.42 14.19 36.77
C ILE A 235 37.32 15.41 36.46
N ALA A 236 37.83 16.11 37.49
CA ALA A 236 38.82 17.17 37.33
C ALA A 236 40.15 16.64 36.76
N GLU A 237 40.58 15.44 37.19
CA GLU A 237 41.78 14.77 36.65
C GLU A 237 41.54 14.25 35.23
N VAL A 238 40.31 13.83 34.91
CA VAL A 238 39.89 13.45 33.56
C VAL A 238 39.93 14.65 32.60
N ILE A 239 39.38 15.81 32.99
CA ILE A 239 39.29 16.98 32.10
C ILE A 239 40.59 17.81 32.08
N PHE A 240 41.25 18.01 33.22
CA PHE A 240 42.35 18.98 33.38
C PHE A 240 43.67 18.38 33.91
N GLY A 241 43.73 17.06 34.14
CA GLY A 241 44.88 16.36 34.70
C GLY A 241 45.32 15.14 33.89
N ASN A 242 45.90 14.14 34.55
CA ASN A 242 46.33 12.89 33.94
C ASN A 242 45.15 11.89 33.83
N CYS A 243 44.32 12.03 32.79
CA CYS A 243 43.18 11.14 32.56
C CYS A 243 43.57 9.65 32.55
N ALA A 244 44.75 9.31 32.01
CA ALA A 244 45.30 7.95 31.98
C ALA A 244 45.66 7.39 33.38
N ALA A 245 45.60 8.18 34.45
CA ALA A 245 45.63 7.69 35.83
C ALA A 245 44.27 7.13 36.29
N VAL A 246 43.16 7.70 35.80
CA VAL A 246 41.78 7.31 36.16
C VAL A 246 41.38 6.01 35.45
N PHE A 247 41.74 5.87 34.17
CA PHE A 247 41.42 4.70 33.32
C PHE A 247 42.40 3.53 33.42
N ARG A 248 43.26 3.47 34.45
CA ARG A 248 44.15 2.32 34.64
C ARG A 248 43.35 1.06 34.93
N ARG A 249 44.02 -0.09 34.71
CA ARG A 249 43.55 -1.38 35.19
C ARG A 249 44.27 -1.74 36.48
N ASP A 250 43.58 -2.41 37.40
CA ASP A 250 44.16 -2.92 38.63
C ASP A 250 45.14 -4.08 38.36
N ALA A 251 45.79 -4.59 39.41
CA ALA A 251 46.75 -5.69 39.30
C ALA A 251 46.15 -7.01 38.78
N ALA A 252 44.82 -7.14 38.73
CA ALA A 252 44.09 -8.27 38.20
C ALA A 252 43.40 -7.96 36.84
N GLY A 253 43.64 -6.77 36.27
CA GLY A 253 43.16 -6.37 34.95
C GLY A 253 41.77 -5.71 34.92
N HIS A 254 41.16 -5.40 36.07
CA HIS A 254 39.85 -4.74 36.14
C HIS A 254 39.94 -3.22 36.01
N GLU A 255 38.86 -2.59 35.57
CA GLU A 255 38.75 -1.13 35.40
C GLU A 255 38.64 -0.39 36.74
N SER A 256 39.47 0.62 37.00
CA SER A 256 39.37 1.42 38.23
C SER A 256 38.33 2.55 38.17
N HIS A 257 37.88 2.91 36.98
CA HIS A 257 36.98 4.04 36.75
C HIS A 257 35.48 3.69 36.92
N LEU A 258 35.16 2.39 37.04
CA LEU A 258 33.82 1.82 36.95
C LEU A 258 33.60 0.72 38.02
N ASP A 259 32.49 0.77 38.74
CA ASP A 259 32.01 -0.39 39.53
C ASP A 259 31.34 -1.41 38.59
N ARG A 260 32.14 -2.34 38.04
CA ARG A 260 31.66 -3.34 37.06
C ARG A 260 30.50 -4.20 37.60
N THR A 261 30.44 -4.46 38.91
CA THR A 261 29.36 -5.26 39.52
C THR A 261 28.04 -4.49 39.48
N LEU A 262 28.05 -3.24 39.92
CA LEU A 262 26.87 -2.37 39.89
C LEU A 262 26.46 -2.04 38.44
N ASN A 263 27.44 -1.93 37.53
CA ASN A 263 27.20 -1.69 36.12
C ASN A 263 26.42 -2.84 35.46
N VAL A 264 26.86 -4.10 35.65
CA VAL A 264 26.17 -5.29 35.11
C VAL A 264 24.74 -5.43 35.66
N ILE A 265 24.53 -5.16 36.94
CA ILE A 265 23.19 -5.16 37.55
C ILE A 265 22.30 -4.07 36.93
N GLY A 266 22.85 -2.87 36.73
CA GLY A 266 22.12 -1.74 36.16
C GLY A 266 21.76 -1.93 34.69
N SER A 267 22.71 -2.37 33.88
CA SER A 267 22.48 -2.63 32.44
C SER A 267 21.48 -3.77 32.25
N GLY A 268 21.64 -4.89 32.94
CA GLY A 268 20.69 -6.01 32.90
C GLY A 268 19.24 -5.61 33.19
N PHE A 269 19.01 -4.70 34.15
CA PHE A 269 17.68 -4.17 34.44
C PHE A 269 17.17 -3.21 33.35
N GLN A 270 18.01 -2.31 32.85
CA GLN A 270 17.65 -1.39 31.77
C GLN A 270 17.29 -2.12 30.47
N HIS A 271 17.94 -3.27 30.19
CA HIS A 271 17.76 -3.99 28.93
C HIS A 271 16.44 -4.78 28.84
N GLU A 272 15.80 -5.08 29.98
CA GLU A 272 14.61 -5.95 30.04
C GLU A 272 13.44 -5.44 29.19
N ARG A 273 13.26 -4.13 29.09
CA ARG A 273 12.24 -3.48 28.23
C ARG A 273 12.44 -3.77 26.75
N TYR A 274 13.68 -3.91 26.29
CA TYR A 274 14.01 -4.12 24.87
C TYR A 274 13.99 -5.61 24.49
N PHE A 275 14.28 -6.50 25.45
CA PHE A 275 14.22 -7.96 25.21
C PHE A 275 12.83 -8.46 24.81
N ALA A 276 11.74 -7.83 25.27
CA ALA A 276 10.39 -8.16 24.83
C ALA A 276 10.14 -7.93 23.32
N GLN A 277 10.90 -7.03 22.68
CA GLN A 277 10.84 -6.81 21.22
C GLN A 277 11.81 -7.74 20.48
N MET A 278 12.94 -8.06 21.11
CA MET A 278 13.85 -9.09 20.59
C MET A 278 13.19 -10.47 20.56
N GLU A 279 12.28 -10.76 21.51
CA GLU A 279 11.47 -11.98 21.52
C GLU A 279 10.69 -12.17 20.20
N GLU A 280 10.09 -11.11 19.63
CA GLU A 280 9.36 -11.19 18.36
C GLU A 280 10.25 -11.76 17.24
N ILE A 281 11.47 -11.22 17.10
CA ILE A 281 12.46 -11.60 16.09
C ILE A 281 12.93 -13.05 16.30
N ILE A 282 13.21 -13.45 17.55
CA ILE A 282 13.62 -14.81 17.90
C ILE A 282 12.50 -15.81 17.57
N LEU A 283 11.26 -15.51 17.96
CA LEU A 283 10.12 -16.39 17.66
C LEU A 283 9.91 -16.53 16.16
N GLU A 284 10.03 -15.45 15.39
CA GLU A 284 9.90 -15.51 13.94
C GLU A 284 10.95 -16.43 13.30
N LEU A 285 12.22 -16.31 13.69
CA LEU A 285 13.30 -17.15 13.17
C LEU A 285 13.11 -18.64 13.50
N PHE A 286 12.70 -18.95 14.74
CA PHE A 286 12.58 -20.34 15.22
C PHE A 286 11.18 -20.97 15.02
N ASN A 287 10.25 -20.26 14.37
CA ASN A 287 8.95 -20.79 13.93
C ASN A 287 8.89 -21.16 12.42
N ARG A 288 9.87 -20.75 11.62
CA ARG A 288 9.94 -21.04 10.17
C ARG A 288 10.28 -22.51 9.91
N GLU A 289 9.68 -23.13 8.90
CA GLU A 289 10.05 -24.48 8.42
C GLU A 289 10.77 -24.38 7.07
N PRO A 290 11.73 -25.27 6.75
CA PRO A 290 12.14 -26.46 7.51
C PRO A 290 13.13 -26.17 8.67
N TYR A 291 13.14 -27.02 9.70
CA TYR A 291 13.97 -26.82 10.91
C TYR A 291 15.48 -26.92 10.63
N GLU A 292 15.89 -27.68 9.62
CA GLU A 292 17.25 -27.79 9.11
C GLU A 292 17.81 -26.44 8.61
N GLU A 293 16.94 -25.55 8.14
CA GLU A 293 17.32 -24.25 7.60
C GLU A 293 17.44 -23.16 8.68
N GLN A 294 16.87 -23.36 9.86
CA GLN A 294 17.00 -22.45 11.01
C GLN A 294 18.45 -22.36 11.57
N PRO A 295 18.75 -21.36 12.43
CA PRO A 295 20.01 -21.32 13.15
C PRO A 295 20.22 -22.57 14.02
N ARG A 296 21.48 -23.00 14.13
CA ARG A 296 21.91 -24.09 15.01
C ARG A 296 22.62 -23.57 16.26
N TYR A 297 23.17 -22.37 16.16
CA TYR A 297 23.93 -21.70 17.21
C TYR A 297 23.37 -20.31 17.46
N VAL A 298 23.37 -19.88 18.71
CA VAL A 298 23.14 -18.47 19.08
C VAL A 298 24.41 -17.97 19.74
N ALA A 299 25.08 -16.99 19.14
CA ALA A 299 26.36 -16.47 19.60
C ALA A 299 26.24 -15.01 20.06
N ASP A 300 26.45 -14.79 21.34
CA ASP A 300 26.39 -13.48 21.99
C ASP A 300 27.80 -12.93 22.21
N MET A 301 28.11 -11.82 21.54
CA MET A 301 29.40 -11.11 21.69
C MET A 301 29.26 -10.01 22.75
N GLY A 302 30.14 -10.03 23.74
CA GLY A 302 30.01 -9.29 25.00
C GLY A 302 28.93 -9.88 25.91
N CYS A 303 28.90 -11.22 26.04
CA CYS A 303 27.80 -11.94 26.70
C CYS A 303 27.60 -11.59 28.19
N GLY A 304 28.55 -10.91 28.84
CA GLY A 304 28.38 -10.40 30.20
C GLY A 304 28.15 -11.51 31.22
N ASP A 305 26.95 -11.60 31.79
CA ASP A 305 26.56 -12.65 32.73
C ASP A 305 25.80 -13.83 32.07
N GLY A 306 25.60 -13.81 30.75
CA GLY A 306 24.87 -14.84 30.00
C GLY A 306 23.34 -14.71 30.05
N THR A 307 22.78 -13.68 30.69
CA THR A 307 21.32 -13.49 30.84
C THR A 307 20.61 -13.42 29.48
N LEU A 308 21.21 -12.78 28.47
CA LEU A 308 20.61 -12.67 27.13
C LEU A 308 20.51 -14.05 26.45
N LEU A 309 21.61 -14.81 26.38
CA LEU A 309 21.63 -16.18 25.86
C LEU A 309 20.59 -17.07 26.55
N LYS A 310 20.51 -17.00 27.89
CA LYS A 310 19.53 -17.75 28.67
C LYS A 310 18.09 -17.38 28.29
N LYS A 311 17.78 -16.07 28.26
CA LYS A 311 16.44 -15.58 27.89
C LYS A 311 16.05 -16.01 26.47
N ILE A 312 16.97 -15.94 25.50
CA ILE A 312 16.74 -16.41 24.12
C ILE A 312 16.43 -17.91 24.11
N TYR A 313 17.20 -18.75 24.79
CA TYR A 313 16.94 -20.19 24.84
C TYR A 313 15.59 -20.51 25.50
N ASP A 314 15.30 -19.89 26.64
CA ASP A 314 14.04 -20.11 27.38
C ASP A 314 12.83 -19.71 26.52
N ILE A 315 12.93 -18.62 25.75
CA ILE A 315 11.93 -18.20 24.75
C ILE A 315 11.75 -19.28 23.68
N ILE A 316 12.84 -19.75 23.06
CA ILE A 316 12.77 -20.75 21.98
C ILE A 316 12.14 -22.04 22.51
N GLN A 317 12.59 -22.53 23.67
CA GLN A 317 12.09 -23.75 24.29
C GLN A 317 10.60 -23.66 24.64
N ALA A 318 10.16 -22.55 25.25
CA ALA A 318 8.80 -22.44 25.78
C ALA A 318 7.75 -21.97 24.77
N LYS A 319 8.15 -21.21 23.74
CA LYS A 319 7.22 -20.44 22.88
C LYS A 319 7.35 -20.69 21.37
N SER A 320 8.40 -21.35 20.89
CA SER A 320 8.59 -21.60 19.44
C SER A 320 8.24 -23.04 19.03
N ARG A 321 7.98 -23.24 17.73
CA ARG A 321 7.85 -24.57 17.12
C ARG A 321 9.13 -25.39 17.26
N ARG A 322 10.30 -24.76 17.09
CA ARG A 322 11.61 -25.40 17.31
C ARG A 322 11.75 -25.96 18.72
N GLY A 323 11.17 -25.28 19.72
CA GLY A 323 11.11 -25.74 21.12
C GLY A 323 10.51 -27.13 21.30
N GLN A 324 9.57 -27.51 20.42
CA GLN A 324 8.88 -28.81 20.44
C GLN A 324 9.73 -29.97 19.89
N VAL A 325 10.86 -29.67 19.24
CA VAL A 325 11.72 -30.65 18.52
C VAL A 325 13.22 -30.45 18.81
N LEU A 326 13.56 -29.86 19.96
CA LEU A 326 14.97 -29.64 20.38
C LEU A 326 15.75 -30.94 20.62
N ASP A 327 15.06 -32.07 20.82
CA ASP A 327 15.65 -33.41 20.93
C ASP A 327 16.27 -33.88 19.60
N ARG A 328 15.61 -33.57 18.48
CA ARG A 328 16.06 -33.90 17.12
C ARG A 328 16.90 -32.78 16.50
N TYR A 329 16.59 -31.52 16.83
CA TYR A 329 17.26 -30.33 16.30
C TYR A 329 17.74 -29.42 17.44
N PRO A 330 18.78 -29.81 18.19
CA PRO A 330 19.27 -29.02 19.32
C PRO A 330 19.81 -27.65 18.88
N ILE A 331 19.90 -26.75 19.87
CA ILE A 331 20.52 -25.42 19.73
C ILE A 331 21.63 -25.33 20.78
N LYS A 332 22.81 -24.86 20.36
CA LYS A 332 23.95 -24.65 21.25
C LYS A 332 24.20 -23.15 21.44
N LEU A 333 24.36 -22.72 22.68
CA LEU A 333 24.62 -21.33 23.06
C LEU A 333 26.13 -21.04 23.03
N ILE A 334 26.52 -19.85 22.60
CA ILE A 334 27.92 -19.45 22.51
C ILE A 334 28.07 -18.07 23.18
N GLY A 335 28.67 -18.04 24.37
CA GLY A 335 29.03 -16.80 25.06
C GLY A 335 30.45 -16.38 24.69
N ILE A 336 30.62 -15.17 24.14
CA ILE A 336 31.92 -14.62 23.78
C ILE A 336 32.14 -13.32 24.55
N ASP A 337 33.24 -13.21 25.28
CA ASP A 337 33.62 -12.01 26.02
C ASP A 337 35.14 -11.91 26.16
N TYR A 338 35.69 -10.70 26.24
CA TYR A 338 37.13 -10.49 26.41
C TYR A 338 37.57 -10.66 27.88
N ASN A 339 36.62 -10.56 28.81
CA ASN A 339 36.78 -10.55 30.26
C ASN A 339 36.51 -11.94 30.88
N ALA A 340 37.48 -12.48 31.62
CA ALA A 340 37.36 -13.80 32.23
C ALA A 340 36.21 -13.93 33.25
N LYS A 341 35.92 -12.87 34.04
CA LYS A 341 34.83 -12.90 35.03
C LYS A 341 33.45 -12.92 34.38
N ALA A 342 33.30 -12.30 33.21
CA ALA A 342 32.07 -12.38 32.43
C ALA A 342 31.85 -13.82 31.94
N LEU A 343 32.89 -14.47 31.40
CA LEU A 343 32.82 -15.88 31.01
C LEU A 343 32.53 -16.82 32.20
N GLU A 344 33.12 -16.58 33.37
CA GLU A 344 32.81 -17.33 34.61
C GLU A 344 31.35 -17.15 35.05
N ALA A 345 30.81 -15.93 35.03
CA ALA A 345 29.42 -15.65 35.34
C ALA A 345 28.46 -16.29 34.31
N THR A 346 28.79 -16.17 33.02
CA THR A 346 28.04 -16.79 31.91
C THR A 346 28.01 -18.31 32.05
N ALA A 347 29.12 -18.95 32.40
CA ALA A 347 29.18 -20.40 32.63
C ALA A 347 28.35 -20.85 33.85
N GLN A 348 28.18 -20.00 34.86
CA GLN A 348 27.27 -20.24 35.99
C GLN A 348 25.80 -20.07 35.59
N THR A 349 25.46 -19.01 34.86
CA THR A 349 24.09 -18.72 34.37
C THR A 349 23.58 -19.77 33.38
N LEU A 350 24.47 -20.26 32.50
CA LEU A 350 24.16 -21.29 31.49
C LEU A 350 24.38 -22.72 31.99
N HIS A 351 24.65 -22.92 33.29
CA HIS A 351 24.81 -24.26 33.86
C HIS A 351 23.54 -25.11 33.68
N GLY A 352 23.65 -26.18 32.88
CA GLY A 352 22.55 -27.10 32.55
C GLY A 352 22.01 -26.96 31.11
N TYR A 353 22.48 -25.96 30.36
CA TYR A 353 22.21 -25.81 28.92
C TYR A 353 23.35 -26.39 28.08
N ASP A 354 23.15 -26.60 26.77
CA ASP A 354 24.27 -26.91 25.85
C ASP A 354 24.94 -25.60 25.42
N TYR A 355 26.15 -25.33 25.94
CA TYR A 355 26.86 -24.07 25.70
C TYR A 355 28.37 -24.23 25.51
N ILE A 356 28.99 -23.19 24.93
CA ILE A 356 30.43 -22.94 24.91
C ILE A 356 30.67 -21.51 25.39
N VAL A 357 31.74 -21.30 26.16
CA VAL A 357 32.27 -19.96 26.46
C VAL A 357 33.63 -19.79 25.77
N LEU A 358 33.81 -18.65 25.09
CA LEU A 358 35.02 -18.33 24.33
C LEU A 358 35.54 -16.94 24.72
N ARG A 359 36.85 -16.81 24.83
CA ARG A 359 37.48 -15.48 24.95
C ARG A 359 37.62 -14.86 23.56
N GLY A 360 36.99 -13.71 23.34
CA GLY A 360 37.04 -12.99 22.05
C GLY A 360 36.86 -11.48 22.22
N ASP A 361 37.18 -10.72 21.17
CA ASP A 361 37.07 -9.25 21.13
C ASP A 361 36.13 -8.86 19.98
N ILE A 362 35.21 -7.91 20.22
CA ILE A 362 34.29 -7.43 19.18
C ILE A 362 35.02 -6.84 17.97
N GLY A 363 36.24 -6.33 18.17
CA GLY A 363 37.12 -5.80 17.12
C GLY A 363 37.76 -6.84 16.20
N ASP A 364 37.76 -8.12 16.56
CA ASP A 364 38.29 -9.21 15.72
C ASP A 364 37.33 -10.40 15.61
N PRO A 365 36.22 -10.23 14.85
CA PRO A 365 35.23 -11.29 14.68
C PRO A 365 35.76 -12.46 13.83
N ALA A 366 36.76 -12.24 12.98
CA ALA A 366 37.39 -13.29 12.19
C ALA A 366 38.15 -14.27 13.09
N ARG A 367 38.94 -13.74 14.04
CA ARG A 367 39.64 -14.56 15.04
C ARG A 367 38.67 -15.35 15.92
N ALA A 368 37.60 -14.72 16.39
CA ALA A 368 36.56 -15.40 17.15
C ALA A 368 35.97 -16.59 16.37
N LEU A 369 35.75 -16.45 15.06
CA LEU A 369 35.24 -17.53 14.22
C LEU A 369 36.25 -18.67 14.00
N GLU A 370 37.55 -18.37 13.90
CA GLU A 370 38.62 -19.38 13.88
C GLU A 370 38.64 -20.20 15.17
N ASP A 371 38.59 -19.53 16.32
CA ASP A 371 38.62 -20.18 17.62
C ASP A 371 37.34 -21.00 17.89
N LEU A 372 36.18 -20.56 17.39
CA LEU A 372 34.94 -21.38 17.40
C LEU A 372 35.05 -22.65 16.55
N ARG A 373 35.66 -22.58 15.36
CA ARG A 373 35.94 -23.77 14.53
C ARG A 373 36.86 -24.74 15.26
N ALA A 374 37.89 -24.22 15.95
CA ALA A 374 38.78 -25.04 16.77
C ALA A 374 38.07 -25.73 17.96
N GLN A 375 36.96 -25.15 18.45
CA GLN A 375 36.08 -25.76 19.47
C GLN A 375 34.96 -26.66 18.89
N GLY A 376 34.99 -26.97 17.59
CA GLY A 376 34.08 -27.94 16.96
C GLY A 376 32.81 -27.35 16.34
N ILE A 377 32.72 -26.03 16.17
CA ILE A 377 31.66 -25.40 15.36
C ILE A 377 32.02 -25.57 13.87
N ALA A 378 31.45 -26.58 13.22
CA ALA A 378 31.78 -26.95 11.84
C ALA A 378 31.08 -26.08 10.78
N ASP A 379 29.88 -25.60 11.10
CA ASP A 379 28.92 -24.88 10.26
C ASP A 379 28.68 -23.46 10.80
N PRO A 380 29.68 -22.56 10.81
CA PRO A 380 29.57 -21.19 11.34
C PRO A 380 28.52 -20.34 10.63
N GLU A 381 28.19 -20.62 9.37
CA GLU A 381 27.10 -19.96 8.65
C GLU A 381 25.71 -20.21 9.25
N LYS A 382 25.59 -21.22 10.14
CA LYS A 382 24.40 -21.55 10.95
C LYS A 382 24.35 -20.81 12.30
N ILE A 383 25.26 -19.86 12.55
CA ILE A 383 25.22 -18.97 13.71
C ILE A 383 24.21 -17.83 13.48
N LEU A 384 23.27 -17.66 14.41
CA LEU A 384 22.60 -16.40 14.65
C LEU A 384 23.50 -15.57 15.59
N HIS A 385 24.04 -14.47 15.09
CA HIS A 385 24.79 -13.55 15.94
C HIS A 385 23.81 -12.65 16.71
N VAL A 386 24.06 -12.47 18.00
CA VAL A 386 23.37 -11.49 18.84
C VAL A 386 24.40 -10.64 19.59
N ARG A 387 24.00 -9.41 19.96
CA ARG A 387 24.68 -8.60 20.99
C ARG A 387 23.81 -7.42 21.40
N SER A 388 24.07 -6.88 22.59
CA SER A 388 23.41 -5.68 23.08
C SER A 388 24.40 -4.68 23.66
N PHE A 389 24.39 -3.46 23.14
CA PHE A 389 25.09 -2.28 23.64
C PHE A 389 26.61 -2.47 23.74
N LEU A 390 27.28 -2.65 22.59
CA LEU A 390 28.72 -3.02 22.55
C LEU A 390 29.53 -2.44 21.39
N ASP A 391 28.95 -2.12 20.23
CA ASP A 391 29.70 -1.54 19.11
C ASP A 391 30.19 -0.13 19.44
N HIS A 392 29.54 0.57 20.37
CA HIS A 392 30.02 1.84 20.93
C HIS A 392 31.16 1.67 21.95
N ASP A 393 31.21 0.57 22.73
CA ASP A 393 32.30 0.25 23.69
C ASP A 393 33.47 -0.51 23.03
N ARG A 394 33.46 -0.63 21.69
CA ARG A 394 34.55 -1.28 20.94
C ARG A 394 35.88 -0.52 21.12
N PRO A 395 37.03 -1.21 21.15
CA PRO A 395 38.33 -0.55 21.07
C PRO A 395 38.44 0.30 19.79
N TYR A 396 38.74 1.60 19.93
CA TYR A 396 38.98 2.46 18.77
C TYR A 396 40.17 1.94 17.94
N GLN A 397 39.92 1.69 16.66
CA GLN A 397 40.93 1.38 15.66
C GLN A 397 40.91 2.54 14.64
N PRO A 398 42.03 3.27 14.44
CA PRO A 398 42.09 4.31 13.41
C PRO A 398 41.73 3.74 12.03
N PRO A 399 41.04 4.51 11.17
CA PRO A 399 40.61 4.05 9.86
C PRO A 399 41.82 3.73 8.97
N LEU A 400 41.73 2.64 8.21
CA LEU A 400 42.70 2.27 7.19
C LEU A 400 42.45 3.01 5.88
N ASP A 401 41.18 3.27 5.56
CA ASP A 401 40.78 4.05 4.37
C ASP A 401 40.71 5.54 4.73
N ILE A 402 41.88 6.18 4.69
CA ILE A 402 42.04 7.62 4.96
C ILE A 402 41.26 8.46 3.94
N THR A 403 41.20 8.05 2.66
CA THR A 403 40.49 8.81 1.63
C THR A 403 38.98 8.80 1.86
N ALA A 404 38.40 7.68 2.31
CA ALA A 404 37.00 7.66 2.74
C ALA A 404 36.75 8.48 4.01
N ALA A 405 37.69 8.50 4.97
CA ALA A 405 37.60 9.38 6.14
C ALA A 405 37.65 10.88 5.76
N GLU A 406 38.51 11.26 4.82
CA GLU A 406 38.61 12.63 4.29
C GLU A 406 37.35 13.03 3.51
N ALA A 407 36.81 12.13 2.68
CA ALA A 407 35.59 12.37 1.91
C ALA A 407 34.35 12.63 2.79
N ARG A 408 34.32 12.07 4.01
CA ARG A 408 33.28 12.28 5.02
C ARG A 408 33.42 13.59 5.80
N ALA A 409 34.54 14.31 5.69
CA ALA A 409 34.77 15.50 6.51
C ALA A 409 33.77 16.65 6.26
N GLY A 410 33.00 16.60 5.16
CA GLY A 410 31.91 17.53 4.86
C GLY A 410 30.53 17.15 5.42
N ILE A 411 30.40 16.05 6.17
CA ILE A 411 29.16 15.63 6.83
C ILE A 411 29.05 16.30 8.21
N ALA A 412 27.83 16.70 8.60
CA ALA A 412 27.54 17.22 9.93
C ALA A 412 27.53 16.10 10.99
N TYR A 413 28.25 16.32 12.10
CA TYR A 413 28.34 15.39 13.24
C TYR A 413 28.21 16.15 14.58
N HIS A 414 27.49 15.56 15.52
CA HIS A 414 27.33 16.01 16.91
C HIS A 414 28.04 15.09 17.93
N GLY A 415 28.42 13.88 17.52
CA GLY A 415 29.27 12.97 18.28
C GLY A 415 30.58 13.62 18.73
N VAL A 416 30.97 13.38 19.99
CA VAL A 416 32.25 13.81 20.57
C VAL A 416 32.99 12.56 21.03
N TYR A 417 34.25 12.44 20.63
CA TYR A 417 35.02 11.20 20.76
C TYR A 417 36.38 11.49 21.39
N VAL A 418 36.86 10.59 22.24
CA VAL A 418 38.08 10.79 23.02
C VAL A 418 38.98 9.56 22.91
N ASP A 419 40.27 9.76 22.64
CA ASP A 419 41.26 8.69 22.66
C ASP A 419 41.72 8.34 24.09
N ARG A 420 42.60 7.33 24.20
CA ARG A 420 43.15 6.88 25.50
C ARG A 420 44.04 7.90 26.20
N GLN A 421 44.45 8.95 25.50
CA GLN A 421 45.30 10.04 25.97
C GLN A 421 44.48 11.29 26.36
N GLY A 422 43.16 11.27 26.17
CA GLY A 422 42.27 12.40 26.45
C GLY A 422 42.13 13.39 25.28
N THR A 423 42.68 13.07 24.11
CA THR A 423 42.63 13.91 22.90
C THR A 423 41.30 13.73 22.17
N SER A 424 40.77 14.81 21.61
CA SER A 424 39.61 14.75 20.71
C SER A 424 39.94 13.98 19.42
N LEU A 425 39.04 13.07 19.03
CA LEU A 425 39.11 12.32 17.77
C LEU A 425 38.14 12.93 16.73
N PRO A 426 38.54 13.11 15.45
CA PRO A 426 37.66 13.62 14.40
C PRO A 426 36.44 12.70 14.16
N PRO A 427 35.19 13.20 14.19
CA PRO A 427 33.98 12.40 13.98
C PRO A 427 34.00 11.56 12.71
N ALA A 428 34.40 12.15 11.57
CA ALA A 428 34.50 11.44 10.29
C ALA A 428 35.44 10.23 10.34
N ALA A 429 36.53 10.29 11.11
CA ALA A 429 37.47 9.18 11.29
C ALA A 429 36.87 8.08 12.20
N VAL A 430 36.07 8.45 13.20
CA VAL A 430 35.37 7.49 14.08
C VAL A 430 34.22 6.78 13.36
N VAL A 431 33.50 7.48 12.48
CA VAL A 431 32.46 6.88 11.63
C VAL A 431 33.08 6.00 10.54
N GLN A 432 34.19 6.40 9.91
CA GLN A 432 34.94 5.50 9.02
C GLN A 432 35.46 4.24 9.76
N SER A 433 35.96 4.41 10.99
CA SER A 433 36.34 3.28 11.87
C SER A 433 35.15 2.36 12.18
N LEU A 434 33.93 2.91 12.32
CA LEU A 434 32.70 2.12 12.46
C LEU A 434 32.34 1.37 11.16
N VAL A 435 32.44 2.01 9.99
CA VAL A 435 32.24 1.33 8.69
C VAL A 435 33.20 0.16 8.54
N GLU A 436 34.49 0.34 8.84
CA GLU A 436 35.50 -0.73 8.76
C GLU A 436 35.29 -1.83 9.82
N HIS A 437 34.71 -1.49 10.97
CA HIS A 437 34.28 -2.46 11.99
C HIS A 437 33.08 -3.29 11.52
N LEU A 438 32.05 -2.65 10.98
CA LEU A 438 30.88 -3.33 10.46
C LEU A 438 31.21 -4.15 9.21
N LYS A 439 32.18 -3.73 8.38
CA LYS A 439 32.73 -4.55 7.27
C LYS A 439 33.44 -5.81 7.76
N ARG A 440 34.21 -5.74 8.86
CA ARG A 440 34.78 -6.93 9.53
C ARG A 440 33.69 -7.88 10.03
N TRP A 441 32.57 -7.36 10.54
CA TRP A 441 31.43 -8.20 10.92
C TRP A 441 30.68 -8.78 9.72
N ALA A 442 30.44 -7.99 8.67
CA ALA A 442 29.78 -8.41 7.44
C ALA A 442 30.54 -9.50 6.65
N SER A 443 31.82 -9.73 6.95
CA SER A 443 32.61 -10.84 6.38
C SER A 443 32.42 -12.17 7.12
N VAL A 444 31.95 -12.17 8.37
CA VAL A 444 31.72 -13.39 9.19
C VAL A 444 30.24 -13.75 9.38
N ILE A 445 29.34 -12.78 9.26
CA ILE A 445 27.90 -12.98 9.48
C ILE A 445 27.36 -13.99 8.45
N GLY A 446 26.78 -15.08 8.96
CA GLY A 446 26.16 -16.15 8.18
C GLY A 446 24.75 -15.83 7.67
N ASN A 447 24.04 -16.87 7.24
CA ASN A 447 22.72 -16.76 6.59
C ASN A 447 21.63 -16.19 7.52
N HIS A 448 21.84 -16.30 8.84
CA HIS A 448 20.90 -15.88 9.88
C HIS A 448 21.15 -14.47 10.41
N GLY A 449 22.08 -13.72 9.83
CA GLY A 449 22.25 -12.30 10.15
C GLY A 449 22.75 -12.03 11.58
N LEU A 450 22.42 -10.83 12.05
CA LEU A 450 22.88 -10.27 13.32
C LEU A 450 21.73 -9.50 13.99
N VAL A 451 21.28 -9.94 15.16
CA VAL A 451 20.32 -9.19 15.99
C VAL A 451 21.12 -8.30 16.96
N LEU A 452 20.98 -6.99 16.80
CA LEU A 452 21.83 -5.99 17.44
C LEU A 452 20.99 -4.89 18.07
N LEU A 453 21.11 -4.75 19.38
CA LEU A 453 20.54 -3.65 20.15
C LEU A 453 21.66 -2.64 20.46
N GLU A 454 21.51 -1.38 20.12
CA GLU A 454 22.56 -0.36 20.31
C GLU A 454 22.02 0.99 20.80
N VAL A 455 22.88 1.76 21.46
CA VAL A 455 22.63 3.10 22.01
C VAL A 455 23.42 4.16 21.25
N HIS A 456 22.81 5.34 21.13
CA HIS A 456 23.24 6.44 20.27
C HIS A 456 23.27 7.75 21.06
N CYS A 457 24.17 8.66 20.68
CA CYS A 457 24.16 10.04 21.17
C CYS A 457 23.18 10.92 20.39
N VAL A 458 22.85 12.08 20.97
CA VAL A 458 21.85 13.03 20.46
C VAL A 458 22.44 14.45 20.43
N ALA A 459 22.04 15.25 19.43
CA ALA A 459 22.49 16.62 19.26
C ALA A 459 22.18 17.50 20.50
N PRO A 460 23.09 18.39 20.94
CA PRO A 460 22.94 19.13 22.18
C PRO A 460 21.68 20.02 22.22
N GLU A 461 21.24 20.53 21.08
CA GLU A 461 20.03 21.33 20.87
C GLU A 461 18.76 20.49 21.11
N THR A 462 18.76 19.26 20.59
CA THR A 462 17.71 18.27 20.81
C THR A 462 17.67 17.81 22.26
N VAL A 463 18.83 17.55 22.88
CA VAL A 463 18.92 17.27 24.32
C VAL A 463 18.32 18.44 25.10
N ALA A 464 18.69 19.68 24.82
CA ALA A 464 18.17 20.87 25.50
C ALA A 464 16.63 20.99 25.41
N LYS A 465 16.03 20.68 24.25
CA LYS A 465 14.58 20.67 24.03
C LYS A 465 13.85 19.61 24.87
N PHE A 466 14.51 18.49 25.18
CA PHE A 466 13.90 17.31 25.82
C PHE A 466 14.60 16.83 27.10
N ILE A 467 15.38 17.67 27.81
CA ILE A 467 16.13 17.28 29.03
C ILE A 467 15.28 16.43 30.02
N PRO A 468 14.05 16.83 30.40
CA PRO A 468 13.26 16.05 31.34
C PRO A 468 12.88 14.66 30.81
N GLN A 469 12.62 14.54 29.51
CA GLN A 469 12.12 13.34 28.83
C GLN A 469 13.22 12.48 28.17
N SER A 470 14.50 12.87 28.27
CA SER A 470 15.62 12.22 27.60
C SER A 470 16.77 11.95 28.56
N GLU A 471 17.34 10.74 28.53
CA GLU A 471 18.50 10.35 29.33
C GLU A 471 19.83 10.90 28.77
N SER A 472 19.84 11.41 27.54
CA SER A 472 21.07 11.77 26.80
C SER A 472 22.01 12.74 27.52
N LEU A 473 21.51 13.68 28.33
CA LEU A 473 22.39 14.67 28.99
C LEU A 473 23.43 14.00 29.90
N HIS A 474 23.03 13.06 30.76
CA HIS A 474 23.99 12.29 31.56
C HIS A 474 24.60 11.13 30.79
N LEU A 475 23.80 10.48 29.94
CA LEU A 475 24.19 9.24 29.30
C LEU A 475 25.30 9.48 28.28
N ASP A 476 25.11 10.42 27.36
CA ASP A 476 26.12 10.77 26.37
C ASP A 476 27.39 11.27 27.09
N ALA A 477 27.24 12.07 28.15
CA ALA A 477 28.35 12.59 28.93
C ALA A 477 29.21 11.48 29.58
N TYR A 478 28.62 10.54 30.33
CA TYR A 478 29.44 9.51 31.00
C TYR A 478 30.10 8.56 29.99
N HIS A 479 29.43 8.16 28.91
CA HIS A 479 30.03 7.32 27.87
C HIS A 479 31.24 8.02 27.23
N ARG A 480 31.08 9.29 26.82
CA ARG A 480 32.16 10.10 26.21
C ARG A 480 33.32 10.35 27.19
N PHE A 481 33.04 10.59 28.47
CA PHE A 481 34.09 10.67 29.49
C PHE A 481 34.83 9.34 29.67
N SER A 482 34.14 8.20 29.60
CA SER A 482 34.76 6.86 29.63
C SER A 482 35.35 6.38 28.29
N GLN A 483 35.59 7.28 27.33
CA GLN A 483 36.25 7.01 26.04
C GLN A 483 35.45 6.08 25.11
N GLN A 484 34.13 5.99 25.29
CA GLN A 484 33.24 5.19 24.44
C GLN A 484 32.75 5.98 23.22
N LEU A 485 32.45 5.26 22.14
CA LEU A 485 32.25 5.77 20.79
C LEU A 485 30.76 5.79 20.39
N LEU A 486 29.94 6.53 21.14
CA LEU A 486 28.53 6.75 20.79
C LEU A 486 28.42 7.52 19.47
N VAL A 487 27.77 6.90 18.48
CA VAL A 487 27.45 7.48 17.17
C VAL A 487 25.94 7.67 17.09
N GLU A 488 25.50 8.74 16.42
CA GLU A 488 24.10 9.04 16.11
C GLU A 488 23.44 7.89 15.34
N ALA A 489 22.14 7.68 15.55
CA ALA A 489 21.45 6.50 15.01
C ALA A 489 21.43 6.46 13.47
N ASP A 490 21.25 7.61 12.81
CA ASP A 490 21.26 7.72 11.35
C ASP A 490 22.65 7.38 10.78
N HIS A 491 23.71 7.86 11.42
CA HIS A 491 25.10 7.58 11.05
C HIS A 491 25.49 6.13 11.31
N PHE A 492 24.99 5.50 12.38
CA PHE A 492 25.19 4.08 12.65
C PHE A 492 24.53 3.20 11.58
N ILE A 493 23.28 3.50 11.20
CA ILE A 493 22.55 2.75 10.15
C ILE A 493 23.17 2.98 8.76
N MET A 494 23.65 4.18 8.44
CA MET A 494 24.39 4.40 7.20
C MET A 494 25.72 3.61 7.19
N ALA A 495 26.46 3.60 8.31
CA ALA A 495 27.70 2.84 8.41
C ALA A 495 27.50 1.32 8.25
N ALA A 496 26.34 0.81 8.68
CA ALA A 496 25.93 -0.58 8.41
C ALA A 496 25.61 -0.81 6.93
N ALA A 497 24.85 0.09 6.29
CA ALA A 497 24.51 -0.01 4.86
C ALA A 497 25.75 0.08 3.95
N GLU A 498 26.76 0.86 4.33
CA GLU A 498 28.09 0.92 3.70
C GLU A 498 28.92 -0.36 3.88
N ALA A 499 28.61 -1.15 4.92
CA ALA A 499 29.17 -2.48 5.14
C ALA A 499 28.35 -3.60 4.45
N GLY A 500 27.26 -3.25 3.76
CA GLY A 500 26.34 -4.21 3.14
C GLY A 500 25.36 -4.86 4.13
N LEU A 501 25.19 -4.29 5.33
CA LEU A 501 24.31 -4.76 6.39
C LEU A 501 23.08 -3.85 6.50
N PHE A 502 21.89 -4.41 6.29
CA PHE A 502 20.62 -3.68 6.26
C PHE A 502 19.68 -4.18 7.35
N PRO A 503 19.01 -3.31 8.11
CA PRO A 503 17.95 -3.72 9.01
C PRO A 503 16.77 -4.31 8.21
N GLU A 504 16.22 -5.43 8.66
CA GLU A 504 14.88 -5.84 8.26
C GLU A 504 13.87 -4.93 8.97
N TRP A 505 13.27 -3.98 8.24
CA TRP A 505 12.49 -2.87 8.80
C TRP A 505 11.26 -3.31 9.60
N GLU A 506 10.68 -4.46 9.25
CA GLU A 506 9.60 -5.14 9.97
C GLU A 506 9.99 -5.50 11.41
N CYS A 507 11.27 -5.83 11.62
CA CYS A 507 11.89 -6.13 12.92
C CYS A 507 12.48 -4.89 13.60
N PHE A 508 12.77 -3.81 12.86
CA PHE A 508 13.41 -2.62 13.39
C PHE A 508 12.54 -1.92 14.45
N ARG A 509 13.17 -1.48 15.55
CA ARG A 509 12.51 -0.67 16.59
C ARG A 509 13.43 0.46 17.04
N LYS A 510 12.93 1.70 17.06
CA LYS A 510 13.61 2.85 17.67
C LYS A 510 13.00 3.25 19.00
N HIS A 511 13.83 3.77 19.91
CA HIS A 511 13.41 4.39 21.17
C HIS A 511 14.12 5.73 21.38
N PRO A 512 13.43 6.77 21.89
CA PRO A 512 11.98 6.84 22.16
C PRO A 512 11.13 6.78 20.88
N ARG A 513 9.96 6.11 20.95
CA ARG A 513 9.11 5.85 19.76
C ARG A 513 8.41 7.09 19.18
N ARG A 514 8.13 8.11 20.00
CA ARG A 514 7.25 9.26 19.66
C ARG A 514 7.96 10.62 19.66
N LEU A 515 9.27 10.67 19.93
CA LEU A 515 10.03 11.92 19.93
C LEU A 515 10.92 11.98 18.67
N PRO A 516 11.25 13.19 18.16
CA PRO A 516 12.01 13.37 16.92
C PRO A 516 13.53 13.22 17.16
N PHE A 517 13.93 12.14 17.82
CA PHE A 517 15.31 11.74 18.02
C PHE A 517 15.39 10.24 18.33
N THR A 518 16.54 9.63 18.12
CA THR A 518 16.73 8.20 18.32
C THR A 518 17.89 7.94 19.27
N ARG A 519 17.58 7.40 20.45
CA ARG A 519 18.60 7.01 21.45
C ARG A 519 18.99 5.55 21.39
N ILE A 520 18.07 4.65 21.02
CA ILE A 520 18.32 3.20 21.00
C ILE A 520 17.67 2.61 19.74
N THR A 521 18.40 1.74 19.05
CA THR A 521 17.87 0.94 17.93
C THR A 521 17.97 -0.56 18.24
N LEU A 522 16.89 -1.30 18.02
CA LEU A 522 16.91 -2.75 17.87
C LEU A 522 16.86 -3.06 16.38
N ASN A 523 17.88 -3.78 15.91
CA ASN A 523 18.11 -4.10 14.51
C ASN A 523 18.15 -5.61 14.34
N TYR A 524 17.59 -6.10 13.25
CA TYR A 524 17.95 -7.40 12.69
C TYR A 524 18.66 -7.15 11.36
N PHE A 525 19.99 -7.16 11.39
CA PHE A 525 20.81 -6.91 10.21
C PHE A 525 20.95 -8.18 9.36
N ARG A 526 20.65 -8.05 8.07
CA ARG A 526 20.97 -9.05 7.05
C ARG A 526 21.88 -8.46 5.98
N LYS A 527 22.71 -9.32 5.40
CA LYS A 527 23.61 -8.96 4.31
C LYS A 527 22.82 -8.82 3.02
N ARG A 528 23.06 -7.75 2.27
CA ARG A 528 22.59 -7.56 0.89
C ARG A 528 23.79 -7.57 -0.07
N ASP A 529 23.51 -7.68 -1.35
CA ASP A 529 24.46 -7.68 -2.48
C ASP A 529 24.79 -6.27 -3.00
N TYR A 530 24.27 -5.23 -2.35
CA TYR A 530 24.51 -3.83 -2.65
C TYR A 530 24.97 -3.09 -1.39
N THR A 531 25.57 -1.92 -1.57
CA THR A 531 25.92 -0.98 -0.51
C THR A 531 25.28 0.38 -0.77
N LEU A 532 24.99 1.12 0.30
CA LEU A 532 24.62 2.53 0.22
C LEU A 532 25.77 3.40 0.70
N ARG A 533 25.89 4.63 0.19
CA ARG A 533 26.81 5.66 0.72
C ARG A 533 26.32 7.07 0.44
N HIS A 534 26.91 8.06 1.11
CA HIS A 534 26.76 9.46 0.73
C HIS A 534 27.52 9.80 -0.57
N PRO A 535 27.02 10.75 -1.39
CA PRO A 535 27.78 11.31 -2.48
C PRO A 535 28.86 12.25 -1.98
N THR A 536 29.92 12.36 -2.77
CA THR A 536 31.07 13.25 -2.56
C THR A 536 31.12 14.31 -3.67
N ALA A 537 31.92 15.36 -3.49
CA ALA A 537 32.14 16.36 -4.53
C ALA A 537 32.67 15.77 -5.87
N ALA A 538 33.29 14.58 -5.85
CA ALA A 538 33.74 13.87 -7.05
C ALA A 538 32.58 13.22 -7.83
N ASP A 539 31.50 12.82 -7.14
CA ASP A 539 30.35 12.14 -7.76
C ASP A 539 29.49 13.09 -8.61
N VAL A 540 29.56 14.41 -8.40
CA VAL A 540 28.70 15.41 -9.07
C VAL A 540 28.66 15.27 -10.59
N ALA A 541 29.80 15.01 -11.24
CA ALA A 541 29.85 14.84 -12.70
C ALA A 541 29.16 13.55 -13.16
N ALA A 542 29.31 12.46 -12.40
CA ALA A 542 28.62 11.20 -12.67
C ALA A 542 27.10 11.33 -12.42
N LEU A 543 26.69 12.05 -11.37
CA LEU A 543 25.29 12.30 -11.03
C LEU A 543 24.56 13.14 -12.07
N VAL A 544 25.19 14.18 -12.63
CA VAL A 544 24.64 14.94 -13.77
C VAL A 544 24.36 14.02 -14.96
N ALA A 545 25.32 13.16 -15.33
CA ALA A 545 25.14 12.20 -16.41
C ALA A 545 24.09 11.11 -16.05
N PHE A 546 23.98 10.75 -14.77
CA PHE A 546 23.03 9.76 -14.29
C PHE A 546 21.58 10.28 -14.36
N GLU A 547 21.31 11.49 -13.85
CA GLU A 547 19.99 12.13 -13.93
C GLU A 547 19.53 12.32 -15.39
N ALA A 548 20.43 12.76 -16.28
CA ALA A 548 20.13 12.98 -17.69
C ALA A 548 19.71 11.70 -18.46
N ARG A 549 19.97 10.50 -17.90
CA ARG A 549 19.43 9.22 -18.43
C ARG A 549 18.06 8.86 -17.85
N CYS A 550 17.70 9.41 -16.70
CA CYS A 550 16.48 9.05 -15.96
C CYS A 550 15.32 10.05 -16.19
N LEU A 551 15.65 11.31 -16.47
CA LEU A 551 14.68 12.42 -16.54
C LEU A 551 14.80 13.22 -17.84
N PRO A 552 13.69 13.74 -18.39
CA PRO A 552 13.73 14.72 -19.48
C PRO A 552 14.52 15.97 -19.09
N ALA A 553 15.11 16.66 -20.08
CA ALA A 553 15.93 17.86 -19.84
C ALA A 553 15.15 19.03 -19.18
N SER A 554 13.82 19.04 -19.24
CA SER A 554 12.95 19.99 -18.53
C SER A 554 12.81 19.69 -17.03
N GLU A 555 13.08 18.46 -16.60
CA GLU A 555 12.86 17.97 -15.23
C GLU A 555 14.16 17.65 -14.49
N ALA A 556 15.22 17.25 -15.20
CA ALA A 556 16.54 17.03 -14.62
C ALA A 556 17.06 18.25 -13.85
N ALA A 557 17.78 18.01 -12.75
CA ALA A 557 18.46 19.06 -12.02
C ALA A 557 19.69 19.55 -12.80
N SER A 558 19.95 20.85 -12.73
CA SER A 558 21.18 21.42 -13.26
C SER A 558 22.40 20.95 -12.48
N ALA A 559 23.57 20.99 -13.12
CA ALA A 559 24.84 20.63 -12.47
C ALA A 559 25.16 21.47 -11.22
N GLU A 560 24.57 22.67 -11.11
CA GLU A 560 24.70 23.53 -9.94
C GLU A 560 23.74 23.11 -8.82
N GLU A 561 22.49 22.72 -9.12
CA GLU A 561 21.56 22.17 -8.13
C GLU A 561 22.07 20.85 -7.54
N ILE A 562 22.63 19.95 -8.38
CA ILE A 562 23.27 18.71 -7.92
C ILE A 562 24.50 19.01 -7.06
N ARG A 563 25.33 19.99 -7.44
CA ARG A 563 26.45 20.44 -6.62
C ARG A 563 25.98 20.93 -5.26
N GLN A 564 24.96 21.79 -5.22
CA GLN A 564 24.41 22.35 -3.97
C GLN A 564 23.88 21.24 -3.04
N ARG A 565 23.13 20.26 -3.56
CA ARG A 565 22.70 19.07 -2.81
C ARG A 565 23.87 18.36 -2.13
N VAL A 566 24.93 18.09 -2.90
CA VAL A 566 26.11 17.33 -2.47
C VAL A 566 27.02 18.15 -1.53
N THR A 567 27.06 19.48 -1.61
CA THR A 567 27.95 20.30 -0.78
C THR A 567 27.27 20.95 0.43
N GLN A 568 25.94 21.10 0.43
CA GLN A 568 25.19 21.74 1.52
C GLN A 568 24.46 20.74 2.43
N TYR A 569 24.09 19.57 1.90
CA TYR A 569 23.42 18.52 2.68
C TYR A 569 23.78 17.10 2.18
N PRO A 570 25.08 16.75 2.06
CA PRO A 570 25.53 15.42 1.60
C PRO A 570 24.91 14.30 2.45
N GLU A 571 24.79 14.53 3.74
CA GLU A 571 24.22 13.62 4.74
C GLU A 571 22.70 13.49 4.67
N GLY A 572 22.05 14.07 3.66
CA GLY A 572 20.67 13.77 3.26
C GLY A 572 20.54 13.14 1.87
N GLN A 573 21.64 12.92 1.16
CA GLN A 573 21.65 12.31 -0.17
C GLN A 573 22.24 10.89 -0.08
N CYS A 574 21.77 9.98 -0.92
CA CYS A 574 22.19 8.58 -0.87
C CYS A 574 22.37 7.96 -2.26
N LEU A 575 23.49 7.26 -2.45
CA LEU A 575 23.85 6.51 -3.64
C LEU A 575 23.76 5.01 -3.33
N LEU A 576 23.16 4.24 -4.23
CA LEU A 576 23.16 2.77 -4.18
C LEU A 576 24.14 2.22 -5.22
N GLU A 577 25.06 1.38 -4.75
CA GLU A 577 26.08 0.75 -5.56
C GLU A 577 25.98 -0.78 -5.51
N VAL A 578 26.06 -1.42 -6.68
CA VAL A 578 26.17 -2.88 -6.85
C VAL A 578 27.53 -3.15 -7.49
N ASP A 579 28.37 -4.00 -6.89
CA ASP A 579 29.75 -4.26 -7.34
C ASP A 579 30.58 -2.97 -7.61
N GLY A 580 30.33 -1.91 -6.83
CA GLY A 580 30.98 -0.60 -6.98
C GLY A 580 30.51 0.22 -8.19
N GLN A 581 29.41 -0.15 -8.85
CA GLN A 581 28.77 0.63 -9.90
C GLN A 581 27.53 1.35 -9.36
N LEU A 582 27.39 2.64 -9.66
CA LEU A 582 26.21 3.44 -9.29
C LEU A 582 24.97 2.93 -10.04
N VAL A 583 23.99 2.43 -9.30
CA VAL A 583 22.77 1.79 -9.81
C VAL A 583 21.51 2.61 -9.53
N ALA A 584 21.44 3.31 -8.39
CA ALA A 584 20.35 4.24 -8.08
C ALA A 584 20.83 5.42 -7.22
N VAL A 585 20.11 6.55 -7.28
CA VAL A 585 20.33 7.72 -6.42
C VAL A 585 19.02 8.19 -5.82
N ALA A 586 19.05 8.61 -4.56
CA ALA A 586 17.95 9.28 -3.89
C ALA A 586 18.41 10.61 -3.30
N TYR A 587 17.60 11.66 -3.51
CA TYR A 587 17.87 13.00 -3.00
C TYR A 587 16.81 13.43 -1.99
N SER A 588 17.22 14.16 -0.96
CA SER A 588 16.31 14.74 0.02
C SER A 588 16.70 16.15 0.45
N GLN A 589 15.75 16.85 1.06
CA GLN A 589 15.99 18.11 1.75
C GLN A 589 15.24 18.13 3.09
N ARG A 590 15.68 18.97 4.03
CA ARG A 590 14.90 19.31 5.22
C ARG A 590 14.18 20.63 4.98
N VAL A 591 12.92 20.74 5.41
CA VAL A 591 12.12 21.97 5.31
C VAL A 591 11.37 22.22 6.63
N PRO A 592 11.02 23.48 6.96
CA PRO A 592 10.17 23.78 8.11
C PRO A 592 8.80 23.12 8.00
N GLN A 593 8.19 22.82 9.14
CA GLN A 593 6.78 22.39 9.20
C GLN A 593 5.88 23.60 8.86
N GLN A 594 5.01 23.45 7.86
CA GLN A 594 4.15 24.54 7.35
C GLN A 594 2.67 24.33 7.66
N ASP A 595 2.01 25.41 8.07
CA ASP A 595 0.58 25.45 8.39
C ASP A 595 -0.27 25.85 7.17
N GLY A 596 -0.72 24.85 6.41
CA GLY A 596 -1.68 25.04 5.32
C GLY A 596 -1.29 24.35 4.01
N ALA A 597 -2.26 24.15 3.12
CA ALA A 597 -2.06 23.43 1.87
C ALA A 597 -1.34 24.26 0.79
N ALA A 598 -1.56 25.58 0.75
CA ALA A 598 -1.05 26.45 -0.31
C ALA A 598 0.46 26.70 -0.22
N GLU A 599 1.00 26.84 0.99
CA GLU A 599 2.44 27.01 1.20
C GLU A 599 3.20 25.71 0.91
N ARG A 600 2.65 24.56 1.32
CA ARG A 600 3.20 23.23 1.01
C ARG A 600 3.31 23.00 -0.50
N ASP A 601 2.32 23.43 -1.27
CA ASP A 601 2.32 23.35 -2.74
C ASP A 601 3.29 24.36 -3.39
N ALA A 602 3.71 25.42 -2.69
CA ALA A 602 4.77 26.32 -3.14
C ALA A 602 6.18 25.75 -2.85
N THR A 603 6.40 25.17 -1.67
CA THR A 603 7.68 24.51 -1.33
C THR A 603 7.90 23.24 -2.13
N MET A 604 6.86 22.44 -2.40
CA MET A 604 6.90 21.30 -3.35
C MET A 604 7.31 21.68 -4.79
N LYS A 605 7.24 22.97 -5.15
CA LYS A 605 7.65 23.51 -6.47
C LYS A 605 9.06 24.12 -6.46
N ALA A 606 9.66 24.32 -5.28
CA ALA A 606 11.03 24.80 -5.16
C ALA A 606 12.02 23.63 -5.31
N ARG A 607 12.90 23.67 -6.32
CA ARG A 607 13.85 22.58 -6.63
C ARG A 607 14.94 22.36 -5.56
N TRP A 608 15.21 23.39 -4.75
CA TRP A 608 16.06 23.35 -3.57
C TRP A 608 15.59 24.43 -2.57
N ALA A 609 15.20 24.00 -1.38
CA ALA A 609 14.66 24.84 -0.30
C ALA A 609 15.16 24.35 1.08
N HIS A 610 16.35 23.74 1.11
CA HIS A 610 16.92 23.11 2.29
C HIS A 610 17.07 24.08 3.48
N CYS A 611 16.64 23.62 4.65
CA CYS A 611 16.78 24.28 5.95
C CYS A 611 17.30 23.25 6.96
N GLU A 612 18.50 23.48 7.50
CA GLU A 612 19.26 22.55 8.34
C GLU A 612 18.45 22.00 9.53
N ASP A 613 17.69 22.87 10.21
CA ASP A 613 16.81 22.56 11.35
C ASP A 613 15.37 22.14 10.95
N GLY A 614 15.12 21.87 9.66
CA GLY A 614 13.78 21.57 9.17
C GLY A 614 13.16 20.32 9.79
N ALA A 615 11.97 20.45 10.38
CA ALA A 615 11.26 19.33 11.03
C ALA A 615 10.67 18.30 10.05
N VAL A 616 10.59 18.64 8.76
CA VAL A 616 10.09 17.77 7.70
C VAL A 616 11.26 17.34 6.81
N ALA A 617 11.47 16.04 6.65
CA ALA A 617 12.40 15.51 5.64
C ALA A 617 11.63 15.16 4.36
N GLU A 618 11.96 15.84 3.25
CA GLU A 618 11.31 15.66 1.96
C GLU A 618 12.20 14.87 1.01
N LEU A 619 11.74 13.69 0.59
CA LEU A 619 12.34 12.92 -0.50
C LEU A 619 11.97 13.56 -1.85
N LEU A 620 12.97 14.14 -2.52
CA LEU A 620 12.80 14.86 -3.77
C LEU A 620 12.57 13.89 -4.93
N TYR A 621 13.55 13.02 -5.18
CA TYR A 621 13.58 12.05 -6.27
C TYR A 621 14.28 10.78 -5.81
N ALA A 622 13.87 9.64 -6.36
CA ALA A 622 14.69 8.43 -6.44
C ALA A 622 14.73 7.99 -7.91
N LEU A 623 15.92 7.70 -8.43
CA LEU A 623 16.17 7.50 -9.85
C LEU A 623 16.95 6.21 -10.09
N CYS A 624 16.48 5.40 -11.05
CA CYS A 624 17.07 4.12 -11.44
C CYS A 624 16.92 3.94 -12.97
N PRO A 625 17.99 4.12 -13.76
CA PRO A 625 17.93 4.15 -15.22
C PRO A 625 17.78 2.78 -15.87
N SER A 626 17.99 1.69 -15.13
CA SER A 626 17.81 0.33 -15.65
C SER A 626 16.60 -0.35 -15.00
N PRO A 627 15.66 -0.90 -15.79
CA PRO A 627 14.53 -1.67 -15.27
C PRO A 627 14.93 -2.90 -14.44
N GLU A 628 16.07 -3.52 -14.73
CA GLU A 628 16.56 -4.72 -14.02
C GLU A 628 16.86 -4.43 -12.53
N HIS A 629 17.18 -3.18 -12.21
CA HIS A 629 17.52 -2.71 -10.88
C HIS A 629 16.34 -2.02 -10.17
N LYS A 630 15.11 -2.12 -10.70
CA LYS A 630 13.92 -1.48 -10.11
C LYS A 630 13.69 -1.83 -8.64
N THR A 631 13.97 -3.07 -8.24
CA THR A 631 13.90 -3.51 -6.84
C THR A 631 14.88 -2.73 -5.96
N ARG A 632 16.13 -2.54 -6.42
CA ARG A 632 17.16 -1.74 -5.73
C ARG A 632 16.71 -0.29 -5.56
N GLY A 633 16.08 0.30 -6.57
CA GLY A 633 15.47 1.63 -6.47
C GLY A 633 14.39 1.72 -5.37
N ARG A 634 13.56 0.69 -5.23
CA ARG A 634 12.53 0.63 -4.16
C ARG A 634 13.13 0.40 -2.78
N GLU A 635 14.09 -0.51 -2.64
CA GLU A 635 14.86 -0.71 -1.41
C GLU A 635 15.58 0.58 -0.97
N LEU A 636 16.06 1.40 -1.91
CA LEU A 636 16.64 2.72 -1.62
C LEU A 636 15.59 3.71 -1.09
N ILE A 637 14.37 3.76 -1.66
CA ILE A 637 13.28 4.59 -1.11
C ILE A 637 12.91 4.14 0.31
N GLU A 638 12.73 2.84 0.51
CA GLU A 638 12.37 2.26 1.80
C GLU A 638 13.43 2.61 2.85
N PHE A 639 14.71 2.32 2.56
CA PHE A 639 15.83 2.68 3.42
C PHE A 639 15.82 4.17 3.75
N MET A 640 15.73 5.03 2.73
CA MET A 640 15.74 6.49 2.93
C MET A 640 14.55 6.97 3.77
N SER A 641 13.38 6.36 3.62
CA SER A 641 12.18 6.73 4.38
C SER A 641 12.33 6.45 5.88
N HIS A 642 12.93 5.31 6.25
CA HIS A 642 13.21 4.96 7.63
C HIS A 642 14.39 5.75 8.19
N TRP A 643 15.50 5.82 7.44
CA TRP A 643 16.75 6.45 7.85
C TRP A 643 16.63 7.96 8.05
N LEU A 644 15.93 8.70 7.17
CA LEU A 644 15.64 10.12 7.40
C LEU A 644 14.80 10.33 8.68
N GLY A 645 13.93 9.39 9.01
CA GLY A 645 13.16 9.38 10.26
C GLY A 645 13.98 9.05 11.52
N LEU A 646 15.28 8.78 11.40
CA LEU A 646 16.21 8.64 12.53
C LEU A 646 16.93 9.93 12.89
N LYS A 647 17.03 10.88 11.94
CA LYS A 647 17.74 12.16 12.10
C LYS A 647 17.10 13.05 13.17
N ASP A 648 17.94 13.72 13.93
CA ASP A 648 17.51 14.58 15.02
C ASP A 648 16.70 15.79 14.52
N GLY A 649 15.57 16.03 15.20
CA GLY A 649 14.60 17.06 14.86
C GLY A 649 13.65 16.70 13.71
N VAL A 650 13.80 15.57 13.02
CA VAL A 650 12.85 15.15 11.98
C VAL A 650 11.61 14.54 12.63
N GLU A 651 10.47 15.20 12.44
CA GLU A 651 9.15 14.77 12.95
C GLU A 651 8.37 13.94 11.92
N VAL A 652 8.58 14.19 10.61
CA VAL A 652 7.89 13.46 9.53
C VAL A 652 8.74 13.38 8.26
N VAL A 653 8.63 12.26 7.54
CA VAL A 653 9.22 12.07 6.20
C VAL A 653 8.11 12.09 5.15
N ILE A 654 8.30 12.85 4.06
CA ILE A 654 7.34 13.00 2.97
C ILE A 654 7.99 12.76 1.60
N GLY A 655 7.19 12.66 0.54
CA GLY A 655 7.70 12.53 -0.84
C GLY A 655 7.94 11.09 -1.32
N ILE A 656 7.67 10.08 -0.49
CA ILE A 656 7.80 8.65 -0.80
C ILE A 656 7.10 8.31 -2.13
N SER A 657 5.78 8.55 -2.22
CA SER A 657 5.00 8.26 -3.45
C SER A 657 5.31 9.19 -4.63
N ARG A 658 6.06 10.29 -4.43
CA ARG A 658 6.66 11.05 -5.55
C ARG A 658 7.88 10.31 -6.09
N CYS A 659 8.73 9.78 -5.22
CA CYS A 659 9.90 9.00 -5.61
C CYS A 659 9.53 7.66 -6.25
N GLU A 660 8.50 6.98 -5.76
CA GLU A 660 7.95 5.78 -6.41
C GLU A 660 7.46 6.08 -7.82
N ARG A 661 6.71 7.18 -7.99
CA ARG A 661 6.30 7.67 -9.32
C ARG A 661 7.48 8.00 -10.23
N TYR A 662 8.58 8.54 -9.72
CA TYR A 662 9.78 8.78 -10.53
C TYR A 662 10.48 7.47 -10.96
N LEU A 663 10.58 6.47 -10.08
CA LEU A 663 11.08 5.14 -10.47
C LEU A 663 10.18 4.44 -11.50
N ASP A 664 8.87 4.60 -11.38
CA ASP A 664 7.88 4.00 -12.27
C ASP A 664 7.76 4.77 -13.60
N ALA A 665 7.90 6.10 -13.61
CA ALA A 665 7.81 6.97 -14.80
C ALA A 665 9.10 7.01 -15.62
N ALA A 666 10.28 6.90 -14.99
CA ALA A 666 11.57 6.87 -15.69
C ALA A 666 11.70 5.71 -16.69
N ASN A 667 10.79 4.72 -16.64
CA ASN A 667 10.83 3.52 -17.48
C ASN A 667 9.52 3.25 -18.25
N GLY A 668 8.57 4.19 -18.33
CA GLY A 668 7.45 4.08 -19.28
C GLY A 668 6.13 4.71 -18.83
N ALA A 669 5.24 4.87 -19.81
CA ALA A 669 4.03 5.67 -19.66
C ALA A 669 2.87 4.94 -18.92
N PHE A 670 2.79 3.60 -19.02
CA PHE A 670 1.72 2.82 -18.39
C PHE A 670 1.80 2.76 -16.85
N PRO A 671 2.97 2.53 -16.21
CA PRO A 671 3.07 2.60 -14.74
C PRO A 671 2.69 3.98 -14.17
N GLY A 672 3.10 5.07 -14.84
CA GLY A 672 2.72 6.44 -14.45
C GLY A 672 1.21 6.70 -14.55
N MET A 673 0.55 6.17 -15.59
CA MET A 673 -0.91 6.17 -15.70
C MET A 673 -1.56 5.44 -14.51
N MET A 674 -1.10 4.22 -14.21
CA MET A 674 -1.66 3.41 -13.12
C MET A 674 -1.44 4.03 -11.73
N ALA A 675 -0.33 4.72 -11.49
CA ALA A 675 -0.10 5.44 -10.25
C ALA A 675 -1.13 6.57 -10.02
N THR A 676 -1.46 7.33 -11.07
CA THR A 676 -2.53 8.35 -11.03
C THR A 676 -3.89 7.72 -10.72
N ILE A 677 -4.19 6.56 -11.30
CA ILE A 677 -5.44 5.82 -11.03
C ILE A 677 -5.49 5.29 -9.60
N ARG A 678 -4.40 4.76 -9.04
CA ARG A 678 -4.35 4.34 -7.62
C ARG A 678 -4.54 5.52 -6.67
N GLN A 679 -4.01 6.71 -6.99
CA GLN A 679 -4.27 7.93 -6.23
C GLN A 679 -5.76 8.33 -6.30
N TYR A 680 -6.38 8.30 -7.48
CA TYR A 680 -7.81 8.55 -7.65
C TYR A 680 -8.65 7.62 -6.75
N ILE A 681 -8.37 6.32 -6.77
CA ILE A 681 -9.02 5.29 -5.94
C ILE A 681 -8.94 5.65 -4.45
N GLN A 682 -7.74 6.00 -3.94
CA GLN A 682 -7.55 6.39 -2.54
C GLN A 682 -8.29 7.66 -2.13
N THR A 683 -8.55 8.57 -3.07
CA THR A 683 -9.29 9.83 -2.81
C THR A 683 -10.80 9.74 -3.05
N TYR A 684 -11.30 8.61 -3.57
CA TYR A 684 -12.72 8.48 -3.88
C TYR A 684 -13.55 8.33 -2.60
N PRO A 685 -14.63 9.12 -2.41
CA PRO A 685 -15.41 9.09 -1.17
C PRO A 685 -16.33 7.86 -1.13
N ILE A 686 -15.79 6.73 -0.67
CA ILE A 686 -16.52 5.49 -0.42
C ILE A 686 -16.09 4.87 0.91
N SER A 687 -17.06 4.45 1.71
CA SER A 687 -16.88 4.00 3.09
C SER A 687 -17.26 2.54 3.26
N VAL A 688 -16.87 1.92 4.38
CA VAL A 688 -17.28 0.54 4.73
C VAL A 688 -18.81 0.41 4.87
N GLN A 689 -19.52 1.50 5.14
CA GLN A 689 -20.99 1.52 5.20
C GLN A 689 -21.65 1.45 3.81
N ASP A 690 -20.89 1.73 2.75
CA ASP A 690 -21.31 1.58 1.36
C ASP A 690 -21.06 0.16 0.80
N ASP A 691 -20.45 -0.74 1.58
CA ASP A 691 -20.24 -2.14 1.18
C ASP A 691 -21.59 -2.88 1.09
N MET A 692 -21.84 -3.41 -0.10
CA MET A 692 -23.10 -4.05 -0.49
C MET A 692 -23.27 -5.46 0.09
N LEU A 693 -22.24 -6.02 0.74
CA LEU A 693 -22.26 -7.39 1.27
C LEU A 693 -23.47 -7.68 2.18
N ALA A 694 -23.85 -6.75 3.05
CA ALA A 694 -24.99 -6.91 3.96
C ALA A 694 -26.33 -6.97 3.21
N ALA A 695 -26.55 -6.04 2.26
CA ALA A 695 -27.72 -5.99 1.40
C ALA A 695 -27.84 -7.26 0.52
N GLU A 696 -26.74 -7.67 -0.13
CA GLU A 696 -26.71 -8.87 -0.96
C GLU A 696 -26.97 -10.15 -0.15
N THR A 697 -26.45 -10.24 1.08
CA THR A 697 -26.67 -11.38 1.98
C THR A 697 -28.13 -11.46 2.44
N ALA A 698 -28.73 -10.31 2.78
CA ALA A 698 -30.15 -10.23 3.16
C ALA A 698 -31.07 -10.64 2.00
N LEU A 699 -30.86 -10.10 0.79
CA LEU A 699 -31.62 -10.47 -0.41
C LEU A 699 -31.46 -11.96 -0.74
N SER A 700 -30.23 -12.47 -0.74
CA SER A 700 -29.96 -13.88 -1.08
C SER A 700 -30.63 -14.84 -0.09
N THR A 701 -30.58 -14.51 1.21
CA THR A 701 -31.26 -15.30 2.26
C THR A 701 -32.77 -15.26 2.06
N PHE A 702 -33.36 -14.08 1.87
CA PHE A 702 -34.81 -13.93 1.64
C PHE A 702 -35.27 -14.68 0.37
N GLY A 703 -34.54 -14.56 -0.73
CA GLY A 703 -34.78 -15.27 -1.98
C GLY A 703 -34.72 -16.79 -1.83
N LEU A 704 -33.77 -17.33 -1.07
CA LEU A 704 -33.70 -18.77 -0.78
C LEU A 704 -34.87 -19.26 0.10
N ARG A 705 -35.29 -18.47 1.10
CA ARG A 705 -36.49 -18.80 1.92
C ARG A 705 -37.76 -18.82 1.08
N TRP A 706 -37.89 -17.90 0.13
CA TRP A 706 -39.00 -17.84 -0.81
C TRP A 706 -38.96 -19.00 -1.81
N LEU A 707 -37.80 -19.29 -2.39
CA LEU A 707 -37.61 -20.42 -3.30
C LEU A 707 -38.01 -21.75 -2.64
N LEU A 708 -37.56 -21.99 -1.40
CA LEU A 708 -37.93 -23.21 -0.67
C LEU A 708 -39.45 -23.27 -0.44
N ARG A 709 -40.10 -22.13 -0.17
CA ARG A 709 -41.57 -22.07 -0.10
C ARG A 709 -42.23 -22.40 -1.44
N ILE A 710 -41.72 -21.88 -2.55
CA ILE A 710 -42.20 -22.23 -3.90
C ILE A 710 -42.11 -23.74 -4.13
N PHE A 711 -41.02 -24.39 -3.70
CA PHE A 711 -40.89 -25.85 -3.77
C PHE A 711 -41.92 -26.58 -2.90
N HIS A 712 -42.22 -26.09 -1.70
CA HIS A 712 -43.28 -26.62 -0.84
C HIS A 712 -44.66 -26.51 -1.51
N ASP A 713 -44.99 -25.35 -2.08
CA ASP A 713 -46.26 -25.11 -2.79
C ASP A 713 -46.37 -25.95 -4.09
N MET A 714 -45.23 -26.29 -4.70
CA MET A 714 -45.13 -27.25 -5.82
C MET A 714 -45.09 -28.73 -5.37
N GLY A 715 -45.24 -29.01 -4.07
CA GLY A 715 -45.41 -30.37 -3.54
C GLY A 715 -44.11 -31.16 -3.30
N VAL A 716 -42.96 -30.49 -3.19
CA VAL A 716 -41.68 -31.13 -2.80
C VAL A 716 -41.04 -30.44 -1.60
N MET A 717 -40.13 -31.13 -0.91
CA MET A 717 -39.30 -30.63 0.20
C MET A 717 -40.01 -30.18 1.48
N ALA A 718 -41.35 -30.13 1.50
CA ALA A 718 -42.13 -29.74 2.67
C ALA A 718 -42.04 -30.70 3.87
N THR A 719 -41.67 -31.97 3.64
CA THR A 719 -41.57 -33.00 4.70
C THR A 719 -40.12 -33.27 5.05
N PRO A 720 -39.67 -33.00 6.30
CA PRO A 720 -38.35 -33.41 6.78
C PRO A 720 -38.09 -34.91 6.61
N GLN A 721 -36.82 -35.29 6.50
CA GLN A 721 -36.33 -36.64 6.23
C GLN A 721 -36.83 -37.29 4.92
N GLN A 722 -37.65 -36.60 4.11
CA GLN A 722 -37.96 -37.04 2.75
C GLN A 722 -36.69 -37.02 1.89
N VAL A 723 -36.59 -37.98 0.97
CA VAL A 723 -35.42 -38.17 0.11
C VAL A 723 -35.85 -38.18 -1.33
N TYR A 724 -35.11 -37.46 -2.16
CA TYR A 724 -35.28 -37.38 -3.60
C TYR A 724 -33.99 -37.75 -4.34
N THR A 725 -34.10 -37.91 -5.65
CA THR A 725 -32.95 -37.78 -6.56
C THR A 725 -33.12 -36.55 -7.45
N PHE A 726 -32.02 -36.01 -7.98
CA PHE A 726 -32.05 -34.83 -8.84
C PHE A 726 -33.05 -34.99 -10.01
N GLY A 727 -32.94 -36.10 -10.76
CA GLY A 727 -33.86 -36.40 -11.87
C GLY A 727 -35.32 -36.64 -11.45
N ALA A 728 -35.58 -37.05 -10.19
CA ALA A 728 -36.94 -37.13 -9.67
C ALA A 728 -37.53 -35.74 -9.41
N LEU A 729 -36.74 -34.81 -8.84
CA LEU A 729 -37.16 -33.43 -8.62
C LEU A 729 -37.40 -32.67 -9.93
N ILE A 730 -36.51 -32.80 -10.93
CA ILE A 730 -36.71 -32.22 -12.27
C ILE A 730 -38.07 -32.63 -12.84
N ARG A 731 -38.41 -33.93 -12.80
CA ARG A 731 -39.70 -34.45 -13.29
C ARG A 731 -40.89 -33.98 -12.44
N GLN A 732 -40.77 -33.97 -11.12
CA GLN A 732 -41.89 -33.61 -10.24
C GLN A 732 -42.20 -32.10 -10.25
N LEU A 733 -41.18 -31.25 -10.37
CA LEU A 733 -41.31 -29.80 -10.52
C LEU A 733 -41.62 -29.38 -11.96
N GLY A 734 -41.48 -30.28 -12.95
CA GLY A 734 -41.69 -29.99 -14.37
C GLY A 734 -40.64 -29.06 -14.96
N ILE A 735 -39.41 -29.11 -14.46
CA ILE A 735 -38.32 -28.22 -14.87
C ILE A 735 -37.88 -28.58 -16.31
N ILE A 736 -37.85 -27.58 -17.20
CA ILE A 736 -37.38 -27.78 -18.58
C ILE A 736 -35.84 -27.85 -18.65
N PRO A 737 -35.25 -28.57 -19.62
CA PRO A 737 -33.80 -28.82 -19.68
C PRO A 737 -32.92 -27.56 -19.60
N LYS A 738 -33.40 -26.43 -20.15
CA LYS A 738 -32.72 -25.12 -20.08
C LYS A 738 -32.33 -24.72 -18.65
N TYR A 739 -33.12 -25.09 -17.64
CA TYR A 739 -32.93 -24.64 -16.25
C TYR A 739 -32.32 -25.69 -15.32
N GLU A 740 -31.84 -26.84 -15.83
CA GLU A 740 -31.22 -27.87 -14.99
C GLU A 740 -29.93 -27.38 -14.29
N ARG A 741 -29.07 -26.61 -14.99
CA ARG A 741 -27.85 -26.01 -14.41
C ARG A 741 -28.19 -25.04 -13.28
N LEU A 742 -29.18 -24.16 -13.50
CA LEU A 742 -29.71 -23.23 -12.49
C LEU A 742 -30.28 -23.99 -11.28
N TYR A 743 -31.07 -25.03 -11.52
CA TYR A 743 -31.69 -25.80 -10.45
C TYR A 743 -30.63 -26.49 -9.57
N ALA A 744 -29.58 -27.08 -10.17
CA ALA A 744 -28.46 -27.65 -9.44
C ALA A 744 -27.72 -26.60 -8.57
N ALA A 745 -27.50 -25.39 -9.10
CA ALA A 745 -26.92 -24.28 -8.35
C ALA A 745 -27.75 -23.88 -7.13
N LEU A 746 -29.07 -23.74 -7.31
CA LEU A 746 -30.00 -23.38 -6.23
C LEU A 746 -30.08 -24.46 -5.14
N LEU A 747 -30.06 -25.74 -5.52
CA LEU A 747 -29.99 -26.85 -4.55
C LEU A 747 -28.71 -26.81 -3.71
N ARG A 748 -27.55 -26.52 -4.32
CA ARG A 748 -26.28 -26.32 -3.59
C ARG A 748 -26.35 -25.13 -2.62
N ARG A 749 -27.13 -24.08 -2.90
CA ARG A 749 -27.36 -22.98 -1.95
C ARG A 749 -28.27 -23.37 -0.80
N LEU A 750 -29.33 -24.14 -1.05
CA LEU A 750 -30.18 -24.68 0.01
C LEU A 750 -29.42 -25.69 0.90
N GLU A 751 -28.48 -26.46 0.36
CA GLU A 751 -27.56 -27.28 1.16
C GLU A 751 -26.67 -26.44 2.09
N ARG A 752 -26.08 -25.33 1.60
CA ARG A 752 -25.28 -24.41 2.44
C ARG A 752 -26.09 -23.79 3.58
N GLN A 753 -27.40 -23.61 3.41
CA GLN A 753 -28.33 -23.15 4.46
C GLN A 753 -28.75 -24.26 5.43
N GLN A 754 -28.17 -25.46 5.35
CA GLN A 754 -28.48 -26.63 6.19
C GLN A 754 -29.96 -27.05 6.16
N VAL A 755 -30.68 -26.74 5.07
CA VAL A 755 -32.06 -27.23 4.84
C VAL A 755 -32.09 -28.49 3.98
N LEU A 756 -31.05 -28.76 3.21
CA LEU A 756 -30.84 -29.99 2.44
C LEU A 756 -29.48 -30.62 2.77
N SER A 757 -29.33 -31.91 2.51
CA SER A 757 -28.05 -32.61 2.43
C SER A 757 -28.00 -33.41 1.14
N ILE A 758 -26.92 -33.22 0.37
CA ILE A 758 -26.73 -33.81 -0.96
C ILE A 758 -25.55 -34.80 -0.87
N THR A 759 -25.72 -36.00 -1.40
CA THR A 759 -24.68 -37.04 -1.40
C THR A 759 -24.80 -37.89 -2.67
N GLY A 760 -23.96 -37.61 -3.66
CA GLY A 760 -24.15 -38.12 -5.02
C GLY A 760 -25.48 -37.64 -5.58
N GLU A 761 -26.31 -38.55 -6.11
CA GLU A 761 -27.65 -38.20 -6.59
C GLU A 761 -28.69 -38.01 -5.48
N ARG A 762 -28.39 -38.40 -4.23
CA ARG A 762 -29.35 -38.40 -3.12
C ARG A 762 -29.47 -37.00 -2.51
N ILE A 763 -30.69 -36.47 -2.46
CA ILE A 763 -31.01 -35.19 -1.84
C ILE A 763 -31.97 -35.44 -0.68
N ALA A 764 -31.52 -35.25 0.56
CA ALA A 764 -32.31 -35.45 1.77
C ALA A 764 -32.75 -34.10 2.36
N VAL A 765 -34.03 -34.00 2.72
CA VAL A 765 -34.60 -32.83 3.39
C VAL A 765 -34.24 -32.85 4.87
N LEU A 766 -33.59 -31.79 5.36
CA LEU A 766 -33.22 -31.65 6.77
C LEU A 766 -34.34 -30.99 7.58
N GLN A 767 -34.28 -31.14 8.91
CA GLN A 767 -35.32 -30.64 9.81
C GLN A 767 -35.51 -29.11 9.73
N GLY A 768 -34.45 -28.36 9.40
CA GLY A 768 -34.50 -26.91 9.23
C GLY A 768 -35.34 -26.43 8.03
N ALA A 769 -35.62 -27.28 7.04
CA ALA A 769 -36.36 -26.88 5.83
C ALA A 769 -37.76 -26.34 6.14
N ALA A 770 -38.47 -26.98 7.07
CA ALA A 770 -39.82 -26.59 7.47
C ALA A 770 -39.87 -25.21 8.17
N THR A 771 -38.79 -24.82 8.85
CA THR A 771 -38.68 -23.53 9.57
C THR A 771 -38.03 -22.42 8.75
N PHE A 772 -37.27 -22.78 7.71
CA PHE A 772 -36.56 -21.80 6.88
C PHE A 772 -37.47 -21.16 5.82
N ALA A 773 -38.36 -21.93 5.19
CA ALA A 773 -39.27 -21.45 4.16
C ALA A 773 -40.16 -20.28 4.65
N LEU A 774 -40.62 -19.41 3.73
CA LEU A 774 -41.62 -18.38 4.05
C LEU A 774 -42.97 -19.02 4.42
N GLY A 775 -43.64 -18.48 5.44
CA GLY A 775 -44.96 -18.90 5.92
C GLY A 775 -46.13 -18.20 5.22
N ASP A 776 -46.01 -16.90 4.97
CA ASP A 776 -46.91 -16.16 4.07
C ASP A 776 -46.05 -15.27 3.17
N ILE A 777 -46.00 -15.59 1.88
CA ILE A 777 -45.18 -14.89 0.89
C ILE A 777 -45.56 -13.41 0.84
N ALA A 778 -46.86 -13.07 0.84
CA ALA A 778 -47.30 -11.69 0.68
C ALA A 778 -46.93 -10.86 1.92
N ALA A 779 -47.26 -11.37 3.12
CA ALA A 779 -47.02 -10.67 4.37
C ALA A 779 -45.53 -10.62 4.78
N GLU A 780 -44.72 -11.64 4.47
CA GLU A 780 -43.26 -11.58 4.68
C GLU A 780 -42.57 -10.71 3.62
N ARG A 781 -43.03 -10.70 2.36
CA ARG A 781 -42.51 -9.79 1.33
C ARG A 781 -42.79 -8.33 1.67
N GLU A 782 -43.99 -7.99 2.11
CA GLU A 782 -44.33 -6.60 2.47
C GLU A 782 -43.46 -6.09 3.63
N ARG A 783 -43.31 -6.89 4.69
CA ARG A 783 -42.43 -6.54 5.83
C ARG A 783 -40.96 -6.45 5.43
N PHE A 784 -40.44 -7.47 4.73
CA PHE A 784 -39.04 -7.46 4.28
C PHE A 784 -38.78 -6.28 3.34
N ALA A 785 -39.71 -5.97 2.42
CA ALA A 785 -39.55 -4.84 1.51
C ALA A 785 -39.55 -3.50 2.25
N ALA A 786 -40.41 -3.30 3.26
CA ALA A 786 -40.40 -2.08 4.07
C ALA A 786 -39.04 -1.91 4.78
N ASP A 787 -38.62 -2.90 5.57
CA ASP A 787 -37.36 -2.88 6.33
C ASP A 787 -36.14 -2.72 5.41
N PHE A 788 -36.14 -3.41 4.26
CA PHE A 788 -35.05 -3.38 3.28
C PHE A 788 -34.99 -2.06 2.50
N THR A 789 -36.13 -1.45 2.17
CA THR A 789 -36.16 -0.13 1.50
C THR A 789 -35.64 0.96 2.43
N GLU A 790 -35.99 0.91 3.72
CA GLU A 790 -35.50 1.87 4.73
C GLU A 790 -33.98 1.70 4.96
N THR A 791 -33.50 0.45 5.04
CA THR A 791 -32.09 0.16 5.35
C THR A 791 -31.17 0.29 4.13
N TYR A 792 -31.62 -0.09 2.94
CA TYR A 792 -30.82 -0.20 1.71
C TYR A 792 -31.53 0.38 0.47
N PRO A 793 -31.93 1.67 0.48
CA PRO A 793 -32.73 2.26 -0.60
C PRO A 793 -32.06 2.19 -1.99
N ALA A 794 -30.71 2.24 -2.05
CA ALA A 794 -29.95 2.10 -3.29
C ALA A 794 -30.02 0.68 -3.90
N PHE A 795 -30.48 -0.32 -3.15
CA PHE A 795 -30.66 -1.71 -3.61
C PHE A 795 -32.09 -2.04 -4.05
N GLN A 796 -33.01 -1.07 -4.05
CA GLN A 796 -34.39 -1.29 -4.46
C GLN A 796 -34.54 -1.95 -5.85
N PRO A 797 -33.73 -1.62 -6.89
CA PRO A 797 -33.83 -2.29 -8.19
C PRO A 797 -33.55 -3.80 -8.14
N PHE A 798 -32.65 -4.25 -7.27
CA PHE A 798 -32.40 -5.68 -7.05
C PHE A 798 -33.58 -6.37 -6.36
N LEU A 799 -34.15 -5.74 -5.33
CA LEU A 799 -35.33 -6.26 -4.63
C LEU A 799 -36.54 -6.36 -5.58
N ASP A 800 -36.80 -5.31 -6.36
CA ASP A 800 -37.90 -5.26 -7.32
C ASP A 800 -37.76 -6.34 -8.40
N LEU A 801 -36.57 -6.51 -8.98
CA LEU A 801 -36.34 -7.52 -10.01
C LEU A 801 -36.43 -8.94 -9.43
N MET A 802 -35.84 -9.18 -8.25
CA MET A 802 -35.92 -10.48 -7.57
C MET A 802 -37.37 -10.84 -7.23
N CYS A 803 -38.16 -9.90 -6.69
CA CYS A 803 -39.58 -10.13 -6.40
C CYS A 803 -40.37 -10.51 -7.66
N ARG A 804 -40.20 -9.77 -8.78
CA ARG A 804 -40.87 -10.06 -10.06
C ARG A 804 -40.51 -11.45 -10.58
N CYS A 805 -39.24 -11.83 -10.50
CA CYS A 805 -38.77 -13.13 -10.96
C CYS A 805 -39.26 -14.28 -10.06
N LEU A 806 -39.30 -14.09 -8.74
CA LEU A 806 -39.80 -15.07 -7.77
C LEU A 806 -41.33 -15.26 -7.87
N ASP A 807 -42.10 -14.18 -8.05
CA ASP A 807 -43.56 -14.22 -8.28
C ASP A 807 -43.93 -15.10 -9.50
N GLN A 808 -43.07 -15.16 -10.52
CA GLN A 808 -43.29 -15.93 -11.76
C GLN A 808 -42.43 -17.21 -11.86
N PHE A 809 -41.60 -17.52 -10.87
CA PHE A 809 -40.58 -18.56 -10.95
C PHE A 809 -41.12 -19.94 -11.34
N PRO A 810 -42.27 -20.45 -10.81
CA PRO A 810 -42.85 -21.71 -11.26
C PRO A 810 -43.23 -21.71 -12.75
N GLY A 811 -43.72 -20.57 -13.26
CA GLY A 811 -44.05 -20.39 -14.67
C GLY A 811 -42.80 -20.38 -15.55
N ILE A 812 -41.72 -19.74 -15.07
CA ILE A 812 -40.45 -19.64 -15.79
C ILE A 812 -39.78 -21.02 -15.89
N ILE A 813 -39.56 -21.72 -14.76
CA ILE A 813 -38.84 -23.01 -14.77
C ILE A 813 -39.59 -24.13 -15.50
N THR A 814 -40.92 -24.02 -15.62
CA THR A 814 -41.77 -24.95 -16.39
C THR A 814 -41.97 -24.52 -17.86
N GLY A 815 -41.38 -23.41 -18.29
CA GLY A 815 -41.48 -22.90 -19.67
C GLY A 815 -42.84 -22.30 -20.05
N LYS A 816 -43.74 -22.08 -19.08
CA LYS A 816 -45.05 -21.43 -19.29
C LYS A 816 -44.94 -19.92 -19.43
N VAL A 817 -43.87 -19.32 -18.91
CA VAL A 817 -43.57 -17.89 -18.95
C VAL A 817 -42.13 -17.72 -19.46
N ALA A 818 -41.91 -16.85 -20.43
CA ALA A 818 -40.56 -16.55 -20.90
C ALA A 818 -39.84 -15.63 -19.89
N ALA A 819 -38.65 -16.02 -19.44
CA ALA A 819 -37.86 -15.24 -18.49
C ALA A 819 -37.61 -13.80 -18.97
N ASN A 820 -37.36 -13.61 -20.27
CA ASN A 820 -37.11 -12.30 -20.86
C ASN A 820 -38.30 -11.34 -20.66
N ASP A 821 -39.54 -11.83 -20.74
CA ASP A 821 -40.74 -10.99 -20.59
C ASP A 821 -40.97 -10.54 -19.13
N VAL A 822 -40.41 -11.28 -18.17
CA VAL A 822 -40.44 -10.95 -16.74
C VAL A 822 -39.32 -9.99 -16.35
N VAL A 823 -38.11 -10.21 -16.90
CA VAL A 823 -36.93 -9.36 -16.66
C VAL A 823 -37.04 -8.02 -17.41
N PHE A 824 -37.63 -8.02 -18.61
CA PHE A 824 -37.79 -6.85 -19.49
C PHE A 824 -39.28 -6.58 -19.82
N PRO A 825 -40.11 -6.23 -18.82
CA PRO A 825 -41.56 -6.08 -19.02
C PRO A 825 -41.88 -4.99 -20.05
N ASN A 826 -42.71 -5.33 -21.03
CA ASN A 826 -43.04 -4.48 -22.19
C ASN A 826 -41.81 -3.99 -22.99
N GLY A 827 -40.67 -4.66 -22.88
CA GLY A 827 -39.40 -4.23 -23.46
C GLY A 827 -38.75 -3.01 -22.76
N SER A 828 -39.24 -2.58 -21.60
CA SER A 828 -38.52 -1.61 -20.76
C SER A 828 -37.29 -2.27 -20.17
N MET A 829 -36.19 -1.52 -20.18
CA MET A 829 -34.90 -1.93 -19.62
C MET A 829 -34.59 -1.20 -18.31
N ASP A 830 -35.50 -0.34 -17.84
CA ASP A 830 -35.15 0.69 -16.83
C ASP A 830 -34.93 0.08 -15.42
N VAL A 831 -35.69 -0.97 -15.07
CA VAL A 831 -35.49 -1.76 -13.85
C VAL A 831 -34.14 -2.48 -13.88
N PHE A 832 -33.78 -3.08 -15.02
CA PHE A 832 -32.51 -3.77 -15.21
C PHE A 832 -31.32 -2.78 -15.24
N ALA A 833 -31.50 -1.60 -15.84
CA ALA A 833 -30.49 -0.55 -15.86
C ALA A 833 -30.13 -0.05 -14.46
N GLY A 834 -31.09 -0.01 -13.52
CA GLY A 834 -30.90 0.40 -12.13
C GLY A 834 -30.00 -0.52 -11.30
N ILE A 835 -29.66 -1.73 -11.79
CA ILE A 835 -28.69 -2.62 -11.15
C ILE A 835 -27.25 -2.11 -11.34
N PHE A 836 -26.97 -1.46 -12.46
CA PHE A 836 -25.61 -1.09 -12.90
C PHE A 836 -25.28 0.40 -12.77
N ARG A 837 -26.16 1.21 -12.16
CA ARG A 837 -25.97 2.65 -11.91
C ARG A 837 -26.84 3.15 -10.75
N GLY A 838 -26.42 4.21 -10.07
CA GLY A 838 -27.20 4.87 -9.02
C GLY A 838 -27.04 4.30 -7.62
N ASN A 839 -26.05 3.41 -7.42
CA ASN A 839 -25.55 3.02 -6.10
C ASN A 839 -24.05 3.30 -6.03
N HIS A 840 -23.53 3.58 -4.83
CA HIS A 840 -22.17 4.14 -4.66
C HIS A 840 -21.05 3.23 -5.21
N VAL A 841 -21.19 1.90 -5.13
CA VAL A 841 -20.18 0.96 -5.65
C VAL A 841 -20.26 0.82 -7.17
N ALA A 842 -21.45 0.68 -7.75
CA ALA A 842 -21.59 0.63 -9.21
C ALA A 842 -21.12 1.94 -9.86
N ASP A 843 -21.46 3.08 -9.26
CA ASP A 843 -21.02 4.39 -9.74
C ASP A 843 -19.51 4.60 -9.55
N TYR A 844 -18.91 4.08 -8.48
CA TYR A 844 -17.45 4.04 -8.30
C TYR A 844 -16.77 3.28 -9.45
N PHE A 845 -17.18 2.04 -9.74
CA PHE A 845 -16.56 1.25 -10.81
C PHE A 845 -16.81 1.86 -12.20
N ASN A 846 -17.99 2.42 -12.45
CA ASN A 846 -18.29 3.17 -13.69
C ASN A 846 -17.38 4.39 -13.85
N HIS A 847 -17.12 5.15 -12.78
CA HIS A 847 -16.19 6.26 -12.82
C HIS A 847 -14.73 5.79 -12.97
N LEU A 848 -14.33 4.70 -12.33
CA LEU A 848 -12.98 4.14 -12.44
C LEU A 848 -12.63 3.74 -13.88
N VAL A 849 -13.57 3.09 -14.59
CA VAL A 849 -13.42 2.84 -16.05
C VAL A 849 -13.27 4.16 -16.81
N ALA A 850 -14.08 5.18 -16.49
CA ALA A 850 -14.00 6.47 -17.16
C ALA A 850 -12.66 7.20 -16.93
N GLU A 851 -12.07 7.14 -15.73
CA GLU A 851 -10.74 7.70 -15.47
C GLU A 851 -9.63 6.93 -16.20
N LEU A 852 -9.69 5.59 -16.25
CA LEU A 852 -8.76 4.77 -17.04
C LEU A 852 -8.81 5.11 -18.54
N VAL A 853 -10.02 5.30 -19.09
CA VAL A 853 -10.22 5.75 -20.47
C VAL A 853 -9.61 7.13 -20.69
N VAL A 854 -9.88 8.11 -19.82
CA VAL A 854 -9.31 9.46 -19.92
C VAL A 854 -7.79 9.44 -19.84
N ALA A 855 -7.22 8.76 -18.84
CA ALA A 855 -5.78 8.73 -18.61
C ALA A 855 -5.03 8.07 -19.79
N ASN A 856 -5.61 7.04 -20.43
CA ASN A 856 -5.02 6.45 -21.63
C ASN A 856 -5.19 7.33 -22.88
N ILE A 857 -6.29 8.07 -23.04
CA ILE A 857 -6.43 9.08 -24.11
C ILE A 857 -5.35 10.16 -23.96
N GLU A 858 -5.11 10.65 -22.75
CA GLU A 858 -4.05 11.61 -22.48
C GLU A 858 -2.66 11.04 -22.80
N LEU A 859 -2.41 9.78 -22.45
CA LEU A 859 -1.17 9.05 -22.76
C LEU A 859 -0.90 8.96 -24.27
N ILE A 860 -1.92 8.62 -25.05
CA ILE A 860 -1.83 8.54 -26.51
C ILE A 860 -1.57 9.93 -27.10
N ARG A 861 -2.27 10.96 -26.61
CA ARG A 861 -2.12 12.34 -27.10
C ARG A 861 -0.81 13.02 -26.70
N GLN A 862 -0.20 12.63 -25.58
CA GLN A 862 1.17 13.06 -25.24
C GLN A 862 2.20 12.53 -26.25
N ARG A 863 2.01 11.31 -26.74
CA ARG A 863 2.88 10.67 -27.74
C ARG A 863 2.59 11.14 -29.17
N ALA A 864 1.32 11.39 -29.48
CA ALA A 864 0.85 11.82 -30.80
C ALA A 864 -0.32 12.82 -30.66
N PRO A 865 -0.04 14.14 -30.55
CA PRO A 865 -1.07 15.16 -30.26
C PRO A 865 -2.24 15.21 -31.25
N GLU A 866 -1.97 14.90 -32.53
CA GLU A 866 -2.93 14.90 -33.63
C GLU A 866 -3.61 13.53 -33.85
N ALA A 867 -3.27 12.49 -33.07
CA ALA A 867 -3.88 11.18 -33.23
C ALA A 867 -5.35 11.18 -32.79
N ARG A 868 -6.22 10.63 -33.65
CA ARG A 868 -7.61 10.37 -33.31
C ARG A 868 -7.72 9.04 -32.57
N VAL A 869 -8.17 9.07 -31.32
CA VAL A 869 -8.28 7.87 -30.47
C VAL A 869 -9.62 7.17 -30.71
N SER A 870 -9.59 5.88 -30.98
CA SER A 870 -10.76 5.03 -31.22
C SER A 870 -11.10 4.21 -29.97
N ILE A 871 -12.35 4.30 -29.54
CA ILE A 871 -12.90 3.66 -28.34
C ILE A 871 -14.06 2.76 -28.77
N LEU A 872 -14.14 1.55 -28.22
CA LEU A 872 -15.26 0.63 -28.45
C LEU A 872 -15.71 0.01 -27.13
N GLU A 873 -17.01 0.07 -26.86
CA GLU A 873 -17.65 -0.62 -25.74
C GLU A 873 -18.30 -1.92 -26.25
N VAL A 874 -17.91 -3.06 -25.68
CA VAL A 874 -18.49 -4.39 -25.98
C VAL A 874 -19.59 -4.70 -24.97
N GLY A 875 -20.79 -5.01 -25.45
CA GLY A 875 -21.92 -5.37 -24.59
C GLY A 875 -22.43 -4.18 -23.77
N ALA A 876 -22.57 -3.01 -24.40
CA ALA A 876 -22.90 -1.76 -23.73
C ALA A 876 -24.30 -1.76 -23.07
N GLY A 877 -25.20 -2.69 -23.41
CA GLY A 877 -26.45 -2.95 -22.71
C GLY A 877 -27.35 -1.71 -22.57
N THR A 878 -27.54 -1.23 -21.34
CA THR A 878 -28.32 0.00 -21.05
C THR A 878 -27.46 1.25 -20.89
N GLY A 879 -26.16 1.15 -21.15
CA GLY A 879 -25.20 2.24 -21.18
C GLY A 879 -24.86 2.89 -19.84
N GLY A 880 -24.83 2.11 -18.76
CA GLY A 880 -24.46 2.60 -17.42
C GLY A 880 -23.03 3.18 -17.41
N THR A 881 -22.05 2.38 -17.81
CA THR A 881 -20.65 2.80 -17.94
C THR A 881 -20.46 3.79 -19.07
N THR A 882 -21.12 3.60 -20.22
CA THR A 882 -21.14 4.56 -21.34
C THR A 882 -21.44 5.99 -20.87
N ALA A 883 -22.45 6.17 -20.02
CA ALA A 883 -22.85 7.50 -19.54
C ALA A 883 -21.74 8.18 -18.72
N ALA A 884 -21.00 7.43 -17.91
CA ALA A 884 -19.85 7.92 -17.16
C ALA A 884 -18.68 8.29 -18.09
N VAL A 885 -18.34 7.40 -19.03
CA VAL A 885 -17.26 7.63 -20.01
C VAL A 885 -17.56 8.84 -20.89
N LEU A 886 -18.72 8.89 -21.54
CA LEU A 886 -19.12 10.01 -22.41
C LEU A 886 -19.14 11.35 -21.67
N LYS A 887 -19.63 11.38 -20.43
CA LYS A 887 -19.62 12.59 -19.58
C LYS A 887 -18.20 13.13 -19.35
N ARG A 888 -17.20 12.25 -19.19
CA ARG A 888 -15.79 12.64 -19.00
C ARG A 888 -15.14 13.04 -20.32
N VAL A 889 -15.30 12.24 -21.38
CA VAL A 889 -14.58 12.45 -22.66
C VAL A 889 -15.26 13.45 -23.62
N GLN A 890 -16.46 13.96 -23.33
CA GLN A 890 -17.20 14.90 -24.21
C GLN A 890 -16.38 16.12 -24.67
N HIS A 891 -15.46 16.60 -23.84
CA HIS A 891 -14.60 17.75 -24.14
C HIS A 891 -13.54 17.45 -25.23
N LEU A 892 -13.31 16.17 -25.53
CA LEU A 892 -12.36 15.66 -26.52
C LEU A 892 -13.03 15.18 -27.81
N ALA A 893 -14.36 15.30 -27.94
CA ALA A 893 -15.16 14.67 -29.01
C ALA A 893 -14.60 14.80 -30.45
N ARG A 894 -13.94 15.92 -30.79
CA ARG A 894 -13.32 16.12 -32.12
C ARG A 894 -12.13 15.20 -32.40
N SER A 895 -11.43 14.76 -31.36
CA SER A 895 -10.25 13.88 -31.42
C SER A 895 -10.60 12.41 -31.15
N LEU A 896 -11.89 12.06 -31.07
CA LEU A 896 -12.34 10.71 -30.72
C LEU A 896 -13.14 10.05 -31.84
N SER A 897 -13.13 8.72 -31.87
CA SER A 897 -14.13 7.87 -32.52
C SER A 897 -14.66 6.93 -31.45
N PHE A 898 -15.98 6.81 -31.30
CA PHE A 898 -16.57 5.99 -30.23
C PHE A 898 -17.65 5.07 -30.80
N TYR A 899 -17.51 3.78 -30.54
CA TYR A 899 -18.50 2.75 -30.88
C TYR A 899 -19.19 2.23 -29.63
N TYR A 900 -20.50 2.44 -29.56
CA TYR A 900 -21.42 1.75 -28.66
C TYR A 900 -21.86 0.46 -29.34
N THR A 901 -21.51 -0.70 -28.79
CA THR A 901 -21.84 -1.99 -29.41
C THR A 901 -22.50 -2.98 -28.47
N ASP A 902 -23.43 -3.76 -29.04
CA ASP A 902 -24.13 -4.82 -28.34
C ASP A 902 -24.54 -5.92 -29.32
N ILE A 903 -24.72 -7.16 -28.86
CA ILE A 903 -25.21 -8.28 -29.67
C ILE A 903 -26.70 -8.11 -30.04
N SER A 904 -27.45 -7.40 -29.19
CA SER A 904 -28.88 -7.13 -29.34
C SER A 904 -29.15 -5.78 -30.00
N SER A 905 -29.91 -5.81 -31.10
CA SER A 905 -30.39 -4.60 -31.77
C SER A 905 -31.36 -3.78 -30.91
N SER A 906 -31.89 -4.32 -29.80
CA SER A 906 -32.70 -3.56 -28.86
C SER A 906 -31.84 -2.71 -27.92
N PHE A 907 -30.69 -3.20 -27.47
CA PHE A 907 -29.76 -2.42 -26.65
C PHE A 907 -29.07 -1.31 -27.46
N THR A 908 -28.67 -1.58 -28.72
CA THR A 908 -28.12 -0.51 -29.59
C THR A 908 -29.13 0.60 -29.86
N ARG A 909 -30.42 0.28 -30.10
CA ARG A 909 -31.50 1.28 -30.25
C ARG A 909 -31.82 2.02 -28.94
N TYR A 910 -31.69 1.36 -27.78
CA TYR A 910 -31.82 2.03 -26.47
C TYR A 910 -30.69 3.05 -26.28
N GLY A 911 -29.44 2.64 -26.51
CA GLY A 911 -28.27 3.52 -26.47
C GLY A 911 -28.38 4.68 -27.46
N GLU A 912 -28.80 4.42 -28.70
CA GLU A 912 -29.02 5.46 -29.71
C GLU A 912 -30.05 6.49 -29.22
N LYS A 913 -31.21 6.04 -28.73
CA LYS A 913 -32.24 6.92 -28.14
C LYS A 913 -31.73 7.70 -26.92
N ALA A 914 -30.88 7.11 -26.09
CA ALA A 914 -30.38 7.71 -24.85
C ALA A 914 -29.24 8.72 -25.08
N PHE A 915 -28.40 8.52 -26.09
CA PHE A 915 -27.14 9.25 -26.24
C PHE A 915 -26.99 10.05 -27.53
N SER A 916 -27.68 9.72 -28.63
CA SER A 916 -27.45 10.35 -29.96
C SER A 916 -27.71 11.86 -29.98
N GLU A 917 -28.76 12.35 -29.30
CA GLU A 917 -29.09 13.78 -29.24
C GLU A 917 -27.99 14.60 -28.55
N ARG A 918 -27.41 14.06 -27.47
CA ARG A 918 -26.37 14.74 -26.68
C ARG A 918 -24.96 14.51 -27.22
N PHE A 919 -24.72 13.36 -27.86
CA PHE A 919 -23.42 12.91 -28.32
C PHE A 919 -23.49 12.41 -29.77
N PRO A 920 -23.75 13.28 -30.76
CA PRO A 920 -23.96 12.90 -32.17
C PRO A 920 -22.70 12.35 -32.88
N TRP A 921 -21.57 12.26 -32.18
CA TRP A 921 -20.30 11.69 -32.63
C TRP A 921 -20.11 10.23 -32.18
N VAL A 922 -21.03 9.69 -31.37
CA VAL A 922 -21.09 8.27 -30.98
C VAL A 922 -21.75 7.47 -32.10
N ARG A 923 -21.16 6.32 -32.44
CA ARG A 923 -21.70 5.37 -33.42
C ARG A 923 -22.33 4.18 -32.71
N PHE A 924 -23.52 3.77 -33.13
CA PHE A 924 -24.23 2.61 -32.59
C PHE A 924 -24.18 1.48 -33.61
N ALA A 925 -23.69 0.30 -33.22
CA ALA A 925 -23.51 -0.82 -34.13
C ALA A 925 -23.73 -2.15 -33.40
N ARG A 926 -24.19 -3.19 -34.12
CA ARG A 926 -24.30 -4.54 -33.57
C ARG A 926 -22.93 -5.22 -33.60
N LEU A 927 -22.53 -5.88 -32.50
CA LEU A 927 -21.32 -6.70 -32.42
C LEU A 927 -21.60 -7.95 -31.59
N ASN A 928 -21.40 -9.13 -32.19
CA ASN A 928 -21.20 -10.37 -31.46
C ASN A 928 -19.69 -10.58 -31.29
N ILE A 929 -19.19 -10.53 -30.05
CA ILE A 929 -17.76 -10.70 -29.77
C ILE A 929 -17.29 -12.17 -29.85
N GLU A 930 -18.21 -13.14 -29.95
CA GLU A 930 -17.86 -14.55 -30.19
C GLU A 930 -17.55 -14.84 -31.67
N GLU A 931 -18.01 -13.98 -32.59
CA GLU A 931 -17.79 -14.06 -34.03
C GLU A 931 -16.66 -13.12 -34.48
N ASP A 932 -16.09 -13.34 -35.67
CA ASP A 932 -15.06 -12.48 -36.25
C ASP A 932 -15.53 -11.02 -36.34
N PRO A 933 -14.92 -10.05 -35.65
CA PRO A 933 -15.35 -8.66 -35.73
C PRO A 933 -15.13 -8.03 -37.11
N VAL A 934 -14.18 -8.56 -37.89
CA VAL A 934 -13.84 -8.07 -39.24
C VAL A 934 -14.93 -8.46 -40.25
N SER A 935 -15.59 -9.61 -40.10
CA SER A 935 -16.76 -9.95 -40.93
C SER A 935 -17.98 -9.09 -40.59
N GLN A 936 -18.05 -8.57 -39.36
CA GLN A 936 -19.11 -7.70 -38.85
C GLN A 936 -18.86 -6.21 -39.15
N GLY A 937 -17.80 -5.85 -39.87
CA GLY A 937 -17.51 -4.49 -40.32
C GLY A 937 -16.60 -3.66 -39.41
N PHE A 938 -15.99 -4.28 -38.39
CA PHE A 938 -15.00 -3.62 -37.52
C PHE A 938 -13.58 -4.00 -37.97
N PRO A 939 -12.76 -3.07 -38.50
CA PRO A 939 -11.44 -3.43 -39.01
C PRO A 939 -10.52 -3.96 -37.89
N SER A 940 -9.67 -4.93 -38.24
CA SER A 940 -8.64 -5.43 -37.32
C SER A 940 -7.69 -4.30 -36.91
N GLU A 941 -7.19 -4.35 -35.67
CA GLU A 941 -6.20 -3.40 -35.14
C GLU A 941 -6.61 -1.92 -35.28
N SER A 942 -7.90 -1.62 -35.15
CA SER A 942 -8.46 -0.29 -35.36
C SER A 942 -8.83 0.46 -34.08
N VAL A 943 -8.86 -0.23 -32.94
CA VAL A 943 -9.33 0.33 -31.67
C VAL A 943 -8.14 0.55 -30.71
N ASP A 944 -8.05 1.74 -30.11
CA ASP A 944 -7.03 2.07 -29.12
C ASP A 944 -7.45 1.65 -27.70
N ILE A 945 -8.76 1.71 -27.41
CA ILE A 945 -9.34 1.37 -26.11
C ILE A 945 -10.61 0.53 -26.31
N ILE A 946 -10.59 -0.71 -25.83
CA ILE A 946 -11.81 -1.50 -25.66
C ILE A 946 -12.16 -1.55 -24.19
N TYR A 947 -13.43 -1.37 -23.87
CA TYR A 947 -13.92 -1.69 -22.53
C TYR A 947 -15.22 -2.49 -22.58
N ALA A 948 -15.46 -3.29 -21.53
CA ALA A 948 -16.61 -4.15 -21.40
C ALA A 948 -17.03 -4.21 -19.93
N SER A 949 -18.32 -4.00 -19.64
CA SER A 949 -18.83 -3.96 -18.27
C SER A 949 -19.88 -5.04 -18.06
N ASN A 950 -19.53 -6.09 -17.31
CA ASN A 950 -20.35 -7.26 -17.03
C ASN A 950 -20.90 -7.89 -18.32
N ALA A 951 -20.01 -8.22 -19.26
CA ALA A 951 -20.39 -8.61 -20.62
C ALA A 951 -19.55 -9.76 -21.19
N LEU A 952 -18.23 -9.83 -20.94
CA LEU A 952 -17.40 -10.87 -21.57
C LEU A 952 -17.60 -12.25 -20.93
N HIS A 953 -18.11 -12.30 -19.71
CA HIS A 953 -18.44 -13.55 -19.02
C HIS A 953 -19.62 -14.30 -19.68
N ASP A 954 -20.56 -13.62 -20.34
CA ASP A 954 -21.75 -14.23 -20.96
C ASP A 954 -21.47 -14.82 -22.36
N THR A 955 -20.32 -15.45 -22.51
CA THR A 955 -19.80 -16.10 -23.73
C THR A 955 -19.48 -17.58 -23.50
N ARG A 956 -19.43 -18.39 -24.56
CA ARG A 956 -19.16 -19.83 -24.50
C ARG A 956 -17.72 -20.16 -24.11
N SER A 957 -16.77 -19.36 -24.60
CA SER A 957 -15.33 -19.55 -24.41
C SER A 957 -14.64 -18.20 -24.20
N ILE A 958 -13.99 -18.02 -23.05
CA ILE A 958 -13.21 -16.83 -22.74
C ILE A 958 -12.01 -16.67 -23.69
N ASP A 959 -11.33 -17.77 -24.03
CA ASP A 959 -10.18 -17.74 -24.94
C ASP A 959 -10.55 -17.24 -26.35
N ASN A 960 -11.68 -17.71 -26.91
CA ASN A 960 -12.18 -17.18 -28.19
C ASN A 960 -12.55 -15.70 -28.07
N THR A 961 -13.26 -15.32 -27.01
CA THR A 961 -13.68 -13.94 -26.76
C THR A 961 -12.49 -12.98 -26.65
N LEU A 962 -11.47 -13.34 -25.86
CA LEU A 962 -10.24 -12.56 -25.74
C LEU A 962 -9.45 -12.51 -27.05
N SER A 963 -9.47 -13.58 -27.85
CA SER A 963 -8.89 -13.58 -29.21
C SER A 963 -9.57 -12.55 -30.13
N GLN A 964 -10.90 -12.49 -30.18
CA GLN A 964 -11.61 -11.49 -30.99
C GLN A 964 -11.41 -10.06 -30.47
N VAL A 965 -11.39 -9.85 -29.14
CA VAL A 965 -11.05 -8.55 -28.53
C VAL A 965 -9.63 -8.11 -28.90
N LYS A 966 -8.66 -9.01 -28.81
CA LYS A 966 -7.25 -8.76 -29.18
C LYS A 966 -7.11 -8.39 -30.66
N ARG A 967 -7.90 -9.02 -31.53
CA ARG A 967 -7.93 -8.77 -32.99
C ARG A 967 -8.44 -7.37 -33.36
N LEU A 968 -9.32 -6.79 -32.53
CA LEU A 968 -9.80 -5.40 -32.68
C LEU A 968 -8.81 -4.35 -32.15
N LEU A 969 -8.15 -4.64 -31.02
CA LEU A 969 -7.18 -3.74 -30.40
C LEU A 969 -5.93 -3.55 -31.28
N LYS A 970 -5.42 -2.32 -31.33
CA LYS A 970 -4.07 -2.03 -31.81
C LYS A 970 -3.00 -2.68 -30.91
N PRO A 971 -1.79 -2.96 -31.41
CA PRO A 971 -0.63 -3.26 -30.56
C PRO A 971 -0.43 -2.16 -29.49
N GLY A 972 -0.31 -2.54 -28.22
CA GLY A 972 -0.27 -1.60 -27.09
C GLY A 972 -1.61 -0.92 -26.75
N GLY A 973 -2.70 -1.26 -27.45
CA GLY A 973 -4.05 -0.82 -27.13
C GLY A 973 -4.57 -1.44 -25.83
N LEU A 974 -5.51 -0.76 -25.18
CA LEU A 974 -5.93 -1.05 -23.81
C LEU A 974 -7.27 -1.79 -23.75
N LEU A 975 -7.31 -2.91 -23.02
CA LEU A 975 -8.55 -3.57 -22.60
C LEU A 975 -8.87 -3.19 -21.14
N ILE A 976 -10.10 -2.75 -20.88
CA ILE A 976 -10.61 -2.46 -19.54
C ILE A 976 -11.89 -3.28 -19.30
N LEU A 977 -11.86 -4.21 -18.37
CA LEU A 977 -13.01 -5.00 -17.94
C LEU A 977 -13.56 -4.44 -16.63
N ASN A 978 -14.88 -4.40 -16.46
CA ASN A 978 -15.55 -4.09 -15.20
C ASN A 978 -16.50 -5.25 -14.90
N GLU A 979 -16.08 -6.17 -14.05
CA GLU A 979 -16.67 -7.50 -13.95
C GLU A 979 -16.98 -7.89 -12.50
N PHE A 980 -18.11 -8.56 -12.27
CA PHE A 980 -18.37 -9.24 -11.00
C PHE A 980 -17.38 -10.41 -10.84
N THR A 981 -16.55 -10.34 -9.81
CA THR A 981 -15.42 -11.26 -9.57
C THR A 981 -15.65 -12.23 -8.40
N ALA A 982 -16.80 -12.16 -7.74
CA ALA A 982 -17.27 -13.16 -6.80
C ALA A 982 -18.73 -13.52 -7.08
N MET A 983 -19.16 -14.71 -6.68
CA MET A 983 -20.52 -15.14 -6.89
C MET A 983 -21.51 -14.33 -6.04
N LYS A 984 -22.60 -13.87 -6.68
CA LYS A 984 -23.70 -13.14 -6.05
C LYS A 984 -24.97 -13.97 -6.19
N ASP A 985 -25.44 -14.58 -5.11
CA ASP A 985 -26.55 -15.55 -5.17
C ASP A 985 -27.87 -14.91 -5.65
N VAL A 986 -28.07 -13.60 -5.46
CA VAL A 986 -29.18 -12.83 -6.05
C VAL A 986 -29.23 -12.89 -7.59
N LEU A 987 -28.10 -13.14 -8.27
CA LEU A 987 -28.06 -13.34 -9.72
C LEU A 987 -28.77 -14.64 -10.14
N LEU A 988 -28.79 -15.69 -9.30
CA LEU A 988 -29.49 -16.95 -9.64
C LEU A 988 -31.01 -16.75 -9.74
N PHE A 989 -31.57 -15.80 -8.99
CA PHE A 989 -32.99 -15.45 -9.07
C PHE A 989 -33.32 -14.47 -10.22
N THR A 990 -32.31 -13.95 -10.91
CA THR A 990 -32.47 -12.86 -11.90
C THR A 990 -31.71 -13.17 -13.19
N GLY A 991 -30.42 -12.83 -13.30
CA GLY A 991 -29.58 -13.09 -14.47
C GLY A 991 -29.50 -14.58 -14.87
N GLY A 992 -29.49 -15.49 -13.89
CA GLY A 992 -29.49 -16.95 -14.09
C GLY A 992 -30.75 -17.51 -14.77
N LEU A 993 -31.79 -16.72 -14.97
CA LEU A 993 -32.97 -17.08 -15.77
C LEU A 993 -32.77 -16.80 -17.28
N LEU A 994 -31.82 -15.93 -17.62
CA LEU A 994 -31.45 -15.60 -18.99
C LEU A 994 -30.60 -16.74 -19.60
N HIS A 995 -30.53 -16.79 -20.93
CA HIS A 995 -29.79 -17.85 -21.62
C HIS A 995 -28.27 -17.66 -21.54
N GLY A 996 -27.79 -16.40 -21.60
CA GLY A 996 -26.37 -16.01 -21.61
C GLY A 996 -25.57 -16.63 -20.46
N TYR A 997 -26.12 -16.51 -19.24
CA TYR A 997 -25.54 -17.00 -17.99
C TYR A 997 -25.12 -18.48 -17.98
N TRP A 998 -25.68 -19.29 -18.88
CA TRP A 998 -25.43 -20.73 -19.00
C TRP A 998 -24.84 -21.16 -20.34
N LEU A 999 -24.36 -20.22 -21.16
CA LEU A 999 -23.69 -20.49 -22.44
C LEU A 999 -22.30 -21.12 -22.27
N PHE A 1000 -21.62 -20.89 -21.14
CA PHE A 1000 -20.23 -21.29 -20.95
C PHE A 1000 -20.00 -22.81 -21.08
N GLU A 1001 -18.99 -23.15 -21.89
CA GLU A 1001 -18.52 -24.51 -22.22
C GLU A 1001 -17.12 -24.79 -21.62
N ASP A 1002 -16.52 -23.81 -20.95
CA ASP A 1002 -15.18 -23.78 -20.31
C ASP A 1002 -15.26 -23.71 -18.75
N PRO A 1003 -15.95 -24.66 -18.08
CA PRO A 1003 -16.26 -24.60 -16.65
C PRO A 1003 -15.05 -24.57 -15.72
N GLU A 1004 -13.89 -25.06 -16.17
CA GLU A 1004 -12.60 -24.98 -15.47
C GLU A 1004 -11.98 -23.57 -15.43
N LEU A 1005 -12.50 -22.64 -16.21
CA LEU A 1005 -12.15 -21.22 -16.13
C LEU A 1005 -13.11 -20.44 -15.20
N ARG A 1006 -14.32 -20.95 -14.94
CA ARG A 1006 -15.39 -20.22 -14.26
C ARG A 1006 -15.49 -20.53 -12.77
N LEU A 1007 -16.13 -19.62 -12.03
CA LEU A 1007 -16.55 -19.84 -10.65
C LEU A 1007 -17.63 -20.93 -10.58
N PRO A 1008 -17.64 -21.79 -9.53
CA PRO A 1008 -18.68 -22.78 -9.34
C PRO A 1008 -20.09 -22.15 -9.32
N ASP A 1009 -21.02 -22.77 -10.06
CA ASP A 1009 -22.40 -22.32 -10.24
C ASP A 1009 -22.59 -21.00 -11.04
N SER A 1010 -21.57 -20.57 -11.81
CA SER A 1010 -21.61 -19.26 -12.51
C SER A 1010 -20.87 -19.25 -13.84
N CYS A 1011 -21.22 -18.29 -14.71
CA CYS A 1011 -20.39 -17.87 -15.84
C CYS A 1011 -19.26 -16.89 -15.44
N LEU A 1012 -19.29 -16.35 -14.22
CA LEU A 1012 -18.28 -15.38 -13.73
C LEU A 1012 -16.90 -16.04 -13.51
N LEU A 1013 -15.84 -15.23 -13.52
CA LEU A 1013 -14.47 -15.63 -13.20
C LEU A 1013 -14.00 -14.87 -11.96
N SER A 1014 -13.05 -15.42 -11.18
CA SER A 1014 -12.40 -14.65 -10.11
C SER A 1014 -11.47 -13.58 -10.68
N ALA A 1015 -11.06 -12.61 -9.85
CA ALA A 1015 -10.14 -11.56 -10.28
C ALA A 1015 -8.75 -12.13 -10.67
N GLU A 1016 -8.29 -13.13 -9.94
CA GLU A 1016 -7.07 -13.89 -10.23
C GLU A 1016 -7.21 -14.64 -11.55
N ARG A 1017 -8.34 -15.31 -11.77
CA ARG A 1017 -8.56 -16.09 -12.98
C ARG A 1017 -8.69 -15.20 -14.22
N TRP A 1018 -9.33 -14.04 -14.10
CA TRP A 1018 -9.31 -12.99 -15.14
C TRP A 1018 -7.88 -12.51 -15.44
N LYS A 1019 -7.06 -12.28 -14.42
CA LYS A 1019 -5.65 -11.89 -14.59
C LYS A 1019 -4.84 -12.97 -15.31
N GLU A 1020 -5.04 -14.25 -14.96
CA GLU A 1020 -4.40 -15.38 -15.61
C GLU A 1020 -4.77 -15.49 -17.09
N VAL A 1021 -6.08 -15.53 -17.43
CA VAL A 1021 -6.52 -15.70 -18.83
C VAL A 1021 -6.11 -14.53 -19.73
N LEU A 1022 -6.07 -13.30 -19.19
CA LEU A 1022 -5.54 -12.14 -19.92
C LEU A 1022 -4.05 -12.29 -20.22
N VAL A 1023 -3.25 -12.71 -19.24
CA VAL A 1023 -1.81 -12.95 -19.45
C VAL A 1023 -1.57 -14.07 -20.46
N THR A 1024 -2.30 -15.19 -20.38
CA THR A 1024 -2.14 -16.30 -21.34
C THR A 1024 -2.66 -15.96 -22.75
N SER A 1025 -3.63 -15.05 -22.85
CA SER A 1025 -4.09 -14.49 -24.14
C SER A 1025 -3.11 -13.45 -24.73
N GLY A 1026 -2.00 -13.15 -24.04
CA GLY A 1026 -1.00 -12.17 -24.47
C GLY A 1026 -1.44 -10.72 -24.25
N PHE A 1027 -2.10 -10.44 -23.13
CA PHE A 1027 -2.14 -9.09 -22.56
C PHE A 1027 -0.99 -8.93 -21.56
N GLN A 1028 -0.35 -7.76 -21.60
CA GLN A 1028 0.75 -7.37 -20.74
C GLN A 1028 0.29 -6.29 -19.75
N HIS A 1029 1.07 -6.09 -18.68
CA HIS A 1029 0.78 -5.11 -17.62
C HIS A 1029 -0.61 -5.28 -16.98
N VAL A 1030 -1.04 -6.53 -16.77
CA VAL A 1030 -2.39 -6.84 -16.27
C VAL A 1030 -2.52 -6.49 -14.78
N GLU A 1031 -3.43 -5.56 -14.48
CA GLU A 1031 -3.69 -5.00 -13.16
C GLU A 1031 -5.16 -5.19 -12.77
N VAL A 1032 -5.40 -5.37 -11.46
CA VAL A 1032 -6.73 -5.57 -10.86
C VAL A 1032 -6.98 -4.45 -9.86
N LEU A 1033 -8.16 -3.82 -9.93
CA LEU A 1033 -8.55 -2.68 -9.12
C LEU A 1033 -9.92 -2.96 -8.48
N GLY A 1034 -9.95 -3.10 -7.15
CA GLY A 1034 -11.18 -3.21 -6.36
C GLY A 1034 -11.57 -1.92 -5.64
N LEU A 1035 -12.36 -2.05 -4.57
CA LEU A 1035 -12.71 -0.95 -3.67
C LEU A 1035 -11.53 -0.52 -2.79
N PRO A 1036 -11.34 0.78 -2.48
CA PRO A 1036 -10.24 1.27 -1.62
C PRO A 1036 -10.33 0.83 -0.15
N ILE A 1037 -11.41 0.14 0.23
CA ILE A 1037 -11.71 -0.33 1.58
C ILE A 1037 -11.55 -1.85 1.76
N GLN A 1038 -11.13 -2.58 0.72
CA GLN A 1038 -10.97 -4.03 0.71
C GLN A 1038 -9.57 -4.37 0.20
N ASP A 1039 -8.74 -5.06 0.99
CA ASP A 1039 -7.35 -5.36 0.60
C ASP A 1039 -7.22 -6.60 -0.32
N THR A 1040 -8.15 -7.56 -0.26
CA THR A 1040 -7.99 -8.87 -0.96
C THR A 1040 -9.25 -9.57 -1.50
N ASP A 1041 -10.46 -9.31 -0.99
CA ASP A 1041 -11.69 -10.02 -1.42
C ASP A 1041 -12.61 -9.13 -2.26
N HIS A 1042 -12.26 -8.97 -3.55
CA HIS A 1042 -12.98 -8.10 -4.48
C HIS A 1042 -14.18 -8.81 -5.12
N ARG A 1043 -15.39 -8.43 -4.72
CA ARG A 1043 -16.65 -9.00 -5.26
C ARG A 1043 -17.07 -8.40 -6.61
N GLN A 1044 -16.45 -7.30 -6.99
CA GLN A 1044 -16.44 -6.69 -8.32
C GLN A 1044 -15.05 -6.06 -8.52
N SER A 1045 -14.51 -6.14 -9.73
CA SER A 1045 -13.18 -5.61 -10.05
C SER A 1045 -13.17 -4.91 -11.40
N VAL A 1046 -12.38 -3.85 -11.50
CA VAL A 1046 -11.92 -3.35 -12.80
C VAL A 1046 -10.56 -3.99 -13.10
N ILE A 1047 -10.50 -4.77 -14.18
CA ILE A 1047 -9.26 -5.44 -14.63
C ILE A 1047 -8.80 -4.75 -15.91
N VAL A 1048 -7.52 -4.38 -15.99
CA VAL A 1048 -6.95 -3.65 -17.13
C VAL A 1048 -5.72 -4.37 -17.66
N GLY A 1049 -5.57 -4.45 -18.98
CA GLY A 1049 -4.41 -5.07 -19.64
C GLY A 1049 -4.14 -4.48 -21.02
N ALA A 1050 -2.88 -4.31 -21.38
CA ALA A 1050 -2.46 -3.79 -22.68
C ALA A 1050 -2.18 -4.94 -23.66
N ARG A 1051 -2.61 -4.85 -24.91
CA ARG A 1051 -2.29 -5.85 -25.95
C ARG A 1051 -0.76 -5.89 -26.19
N ASP A 1052 -0.20 -7.09 -26.27
CA ASP A 1052 1.20 -7.32 -26.63
C ASP A 1052 1.65 -6.70 -27.97
N GLY A 1053 2.95 -6.43 -28.06
CA GLY A 1053 3.59 -5.73 -29.17
C GLY A 1053 4.53 -6.61 -29.97
N VAL A 1054 4.00 -7.61 -30.68
CA VAL A 1054 4.72 -8.34 -31.73
C VAL A 1054 3.91 -8.22 -33.01
N MET A 1055 4.48 -7.58 -34.05
CA MET A 1055 3.95 -7.74 -35.41
C MET A 1055 4.10 -9.22 -35.78
N PRO A 1056 3.04 -9.90 -36.28
CA PRO A 1056 3.25 -11.12 -37.03
C PRO A 1056 4.23 -10.80 -38.16
N GLU A 1057 5.29 -11.61 -38.31
CA GLU A 1057 6.02 -11.63 -39.57
C GLU A 1057 5.00 -11.90 -40.69
N CYS A 1058 5.03 -11.07 -41.72
CA CYS A 1058 4.16 -11.24 -42.87
C CYS A 1058 4.44 -12.64 -43.45
N PRO A 1059 3.46 -13.55 -43.53
CA PRO A 1059 3.69 -14.81 -44.21
C PRO A 1059 4.08 -14.51 -45.66
N GLU A 1060 5.28 -14.92 -46.05
CA GLU A 1060 5.80 -14.68 -47.39
C GLU A 1060 4.88 -15.30 -48.45
N SER A 1061 4.85 -14.65 -49.62
CA SER A 1061 4.08 -15.00 -50.82
C SER A 1061 2.55 -14.78 -50.78
N ILE A 1062 2.13 -13.73 -51.49
CA ILE A 1062 0.83 -13.71 -52.17
C ILE A 1062 1.00 -14.53 -53.46
N PRO A 1063 0.23 -15.60 -53.70
CA PRO A 1063 0.29 -16.33 -54.96
C PRO A 1063 -0.20 -15.48 -56.13
N ASP A 1064 0.56 -15.49 -57.22
CA ASP A 1064 0.30 -14.73 -58.43
C ASP A 1064 -1.05 -15.12 -59.06
N VAL A 1065 -1.92 -14.14 -59.35
CA VAL A 1065 -3.28 -14.38 -59.86
C VAL A 1065 -3.22 -14.64 -61.36
N THR A 1066 -2.81 -15.86 -61.71
CA THR A 1066 -2.94 -16.38 -63.07
C THR A 1066 -4.41 -16.66 -63.43
N ASP A 1067 -4.74 -16.64 -64.72
CA ASP A 1067 -6.10 -16.74 -65.28
C ASP A 1067 -6.94 -17.94 -64.77
N HIS A 1068 -6.28 -19.06 -64.41
CA HIS A 1068 -6.95 -20.22 -63.81
C HIS A 1068 -7.46 -19.97 -62.38
N GLY A 1069 -6.81 -19.12 -61.60
CA GLY A 1069 -7.17 -18.84 -60.20
C GLY A 1069 -8.49 -18.08 -60.05
N CYS A 1070 -8.83 -17.22 -61.01
CA CYS A 1070 -10.07 -16.45 -60.97
C CYS A 1070 -11.31 -17.36 -61.10
N LYS A 1071 -11.34 -18.26 -62.09
CA LYS A 1071 -12.43 -19.23 -62.26
C LYS A 1071 -12.57 -20.17 -61.08
N ALA A 1072 -11.45 -20.65 -60.51
CA ALA A 1072 -11.47 -21.51 -59.33
C ALA A 1072 -12.11 -20.81 -58.12
N ARG A 1073 -11.70 -19.56 -57.82
CA ARG A 1073 -12.21 -18.78 -56.68
C ARG A 1073 -13.67 -18.33 -56.86
N ILE A 1074 -14.14 -18.07 -58.08
CA ILE A 1074 -15.56 -17.81 -58.35
C ILE A 1074 -16.38 -19.10 -58.14
N ALA A 1075 -15.91 -20.25 -58.64
CA ALA A 1075 -16.58 -21.53 -58.45
C ALA A 1075 -16.58 -22.01 -56.98
N GLU A 1076 -15.59 -21.59 -56.19
CA GLU A 1076 -15.53 -21.78 -54.73
C GLU A 1076 -16.54 -20.89 -54.01
N ALA A 1077 -16.54 -19.58 -54.29
CA ALA A 1077 -17.51 -18.63 -53.73
C ALA A 1077 -18.98 -18.99 -54.03
N VAL A 1078 -19.29 -19.52 -55.23
CA VAL A 1078 -20.64 -20.05 -55.52
C VAL A 1078 -20.94 -21.31 -54.72
N ARG A 1079 -19.97 -22.23 -54.59
CA ARG A 1079 -20.11 -23.48 -53.84
C ARG A 1079 -20.36 -23.26 -52.35
N ASP A 1080 -19.72 -22.26 -51.75
CA ASP A 1080 -19.88 -21.95 -50.32
C ASP A 1080 -21.30 -21.51 -49.98
N ILE A 1081 -22.04 -20.94 -50.94
CA ILE A 1081 -23.41 -20.47 -50.77
C ILE A 1081 -24.43 -21.59 -51.08
N ILE A 1082 -24.27 -22.33 -52.18
CA ILE A 1082 -25.27 -23.33 -52.60
C ILE A 1082 -24.95 -24.77 -52.16
N GLY A 1083 -23.77 -25.02 -51.62
CA GLY A 1083 -23.29 -26.34 -51.23
C GLY A 1083 -22.80 -27.21 -52.41
N GLN A 1084 -21.96 -28.18 -52.08
CA GLN A 1084 -21.24 -29.01 -53.06
C GLN A 1084 -22.16 -29.88 -53.93
N GLU A 1085 -23.32 -30.32 -53.41
CA GLU A 1085 -24.27 -31.14 -54.17
C GLU A 1085 -25.02 -30.34 -55.24
N ARG A 1086 -25.46 -29.10 -54.95
CA ARG A 1086 -26.13 -28.24 -55.94
C ARG A 1086 -25.16 -27.74 -57.01
N MET A 1087 -23.91 -27.46 -56.63
CA MET A 1087 -22.87 -27.02 -57.56
C MET A 1087 -22.54 -28.08 -58.63
N ALA A 1088 -22.66 -29.38 -58.32
CA ALA A 1088 -22.43 -30.46 -59.28
C ALA A 1088 -23.51 -30.56 -60.38
N ALA A 1089 -24.67 -29.92 -60.20
CA ALA A 1089 -25.78 -29.89 -61.16
C ALA A 1089 -25.82 -28.60 -62.02
N LEU A 1090 -24.92 -27.64 -61.76
CA LEU A 1090 -24.99 -26.29 -62.34
C LEU A 1090 -24.17 -26.21 -63.64
N ALA A 1091 -24.86 -26.04 -64.77
CA ALA A 1091 -24.21 -25.74 -66.05
C ALA A 1091 -23.70 -24.28 -66.05
N SER A 1092 -22.50 -24.03 -66.59
CA SER A 1092 -21.83 -22.71 -66.49
C SER A 1092 -22.55 -21.58 -67.24
N ASP A 1093 -23.40 -21.93 -68.20
CA ASP A 1093 -24.24 -21.08 -69.02
C ASP A 1093 -25.68 -20.92 -68.49
N MET A 1094 -26.07 -21.67 -67.45
CA MET A 1094 -27.39 -21.57 -66.83
C MET A 1094 -27.53 -20.24 -66.04
N PRO A 1095 -28.67 -19.54 -66.13
CA PRO A 1095 -28.96 -18.40 -65.27
C PRO A 1095 -28.99 -18.79 -63.79
N LEU A 1096 -28.33 -18.02 -62.92
CA LEU A 1096 -28.18 -18.36 -61.49
C LEU A 1096 -29.55 -18.54 -60.78
N MET A 1097 -30.56 -17.74 -61.13
CA MET A 1097 -31.92 -17.91 -60.60
C MET A 1097 -32.62 -19.19 -61.11
N GLU A 1098 -32.32 -19.65 -62.32
CA GLU A 1098 -32.86 -20.91 -62.87
C GLU A 1098 -32.16 -22.15 -62.27
N ALA A 1099 -30.91 -21.99 -61.81
CA ALA A 1099 -30.24 -22.95 -60.93
C ALA A 1099 -30.76 -22.93 -59.47
N GLY A 1100 -31.79 -22.14 -59.21
CA GLY A 1100 -32.48 -22.06 -57.93
C GLY A 1100 -31.81 -21.17 -56.88
N LEU A 1101 -30.88 -20.28 -57.25
CA LEU A 1101 -30.40 -19.25 -56.32
C LEU A 1101 -31.49 -18.21 -56.11
N ASP A 1102 -31.88 -17.96 -54.86
CA ASP A 1102 -32.85 -16.93 -54.51
C ASP A 1102 -32.22 -15.52 -54.42
N SER A 1103 -33.06 -14.49 -54.25
CA SER A 1103 -32.61 -13.09 -54.20
C SER A 1103 -31.72 -12.75 -52.99
N MET A 1104 -31.72 -13.57 -51.94
CA MET A 1104 -30.87 -13.44 -50.76
C MET A 1104 -29.53 -14.14 -51.00
N GLU A 1105 -29.53 -15.37 -51.50
CA GLU A 1105 -28.34 -16.11 -51.94
C GLU A 1105 -27.56 -15.32 -53.01
N LEU A 1106 -28.24 -14.62 -53.93
CA LEU A 1106 -27.61 -13.72 -54.90
C LEU A 1106 -27.03 -12.44 -54.29
N LEU A 1107 -27.67 -11.87 -53.27
CA LEU A 1107 -27.13 -10.71 -52.56
C LEU A 1107 -25.84 -11.10 -51.81
N GLU A 1108 -25.86 -12.24 -51.15
CA GLU A 1108 -24.72 -12.82 -50.46
C GLU A 1108 -23.59 -13.18 -51.44
N LEU A 1109 -23.90 -13.77 -52.60
CA LEU A 1109 -22.92 -14.04 -53.65
C LEU A 1109 -22.29 -12.77 -54.21
N ARG A 1110 -23.07 -11.69 -54.38
CA ARG A 1110 -22.51 -10.39 -54.79
C ARG A 1110 -21.54 -9.87 -53.73
N MET A 1111 -21.92 -9.92 -52.45
CA MET A 1111 -21.06 -9.48 -51.35
C MET A 1111 -19.78 -10.33 -51.23
N LEU A 1112 -19.89 -11.64 -51.40
CA LEU A 1112 -18.76 -12.57 -51.34
C LEU A 1112 -17.80 -12.34 -52.51
N LEU A 1113 -18.30 -12.12 -53.73
CA LEU A 1113 -17.49 -11.78 -54.90
C LEU A 1113 -16.80 -10.41 -54.77
N SER A 1114 -17.53 -9.37 -54.33
CA SER A 1114 -16.95 -8.04 -54.04
C SER A 1114 -15.79 -8.15 -53.04
N LYS A 1115 -15.97 -8.94 -51.97
CA LYS A 1115 -14.95 -9.18 -50.95
C LYS A 1115 -13.76 -9.99 -51.48
N THR A 1116 -14.03 -11.03 -52.28
CA THR A 1116 -13.01 -11.98 -52.78
C THR A 1116 -12.06 -11.34 -53.81
N PHE A 1117 -12.59 -10.42 -54.63
CA PHE A 1117 -11.85 -9.73 -55.68
C PHE A 1117 -11.55 -8.25 -55.38
N ALA A 1118 -11.91 -7.77 -54.17
CA ALA A 1118 -11.67 -6.40 -53.70
C ALA A 1118 -12.16 -5.29 -54.65
N VAL A 1119 -13.34 -5.48 -55.25
CA VAL A 1119 -14.02 -4.49 -56.12
C VAL A 1119 -15.46 -4.28 -55.68
N GLU A 1120 -15.98 -3.08 -55.92
CA GLU A 1120 -17.37 -2.75 -55.59
C GLU A 1120 -18.30 -3.10 -56.76
N LEU A 1121 -19.09 -4.17 -56.59
CA LEU A 1121 -20.05 -4.64 -57.60
C LEU A 1121 -21.41 -3.96 -57.40
N GLU A 1122 -21.92 -3.30 -58.45
CA GLU A 1122 -23.22 -2.62 -58.42
C GLU A 1122 -24.37 -3.58 -58.05
N PRO A 1123 -25.47 -3.09 -57.45
CA PRO A 1123 -26.58 -3.94 -57.00
C PRO A 1123 -27.19 -4.83 -58.08
N THR A 1124 -27.11 -4.41 -59.34
CA THR A 1124 -27.62 -5.09 -60.55
C THR A 1124 -26.62 -6.07 -61.17
N PHE A 1125 -25.39 -6.19 -60.65
CA PHE A 1125 -24.28 -6.94 -61.26
C PHE A 1125 -24.66 -8.38 -61.64
N LEU A 1126 -25.23 -9.18 -60.72
CA LEU A 1126 -25.63 -10.57 -61.00
C LEU A 1126 -26.92 -10.69 -61.84
N PHE A 1127 -27.60 -9.59 -62.15
CA PHE A 1127 -28.67 -9.57 -63.16
C PHE A 1127 -28.12 -9.32 -64.57
N GLN A 1128 -27.00 -8.60 -64.68
CA GLN A 1128 -26.29 -8.36 -65.95
C GLN A 1128 -25.37 -9.55 -66.30
N HIS A 1129 -24.60 -10.02 -65.32
CA HIS A 1129 -23.73 -11.19 -65.37
C HIS A 1129 -24.46 -12.40 -64.78
N ASN A 1130 -25.60 -12.75 -65.38
CA ASN A 1130 -26.55 -13.70 -64.80
C ASN A 1130 -26.15 -15.19 -64.87
N THR A 1131 -24.97 -15.53 -65.39
CA THR A 1131 -24.45 -16.91 -65.48
C THR A 1131 -23.03 -16.97 -64.94
N LEU A 1132 -22.60 -18.13 -64.43
CA LEU A 1132 -21.23 -18.36 -63.94
C LEU A 1132 -20.17 -17.92 -64.97
N GLU A 1133 -20.38 -18.25 -66.24
CA GLU A 1133 -19.48 -17.89 -67.33
C GLU A 1133 -19.38 -16.35 -67.52
N LYS A 1134 -20.50 -15.62 -67.45
CA LYS A 1134 -20.50 -14.15 -67.57
C LYS A 1134 -19.86 -13.46 -66.36
N VAL A 1135 -19.99 -14.02 -65.16
CA VAL A 1135 -19.29 -13.52 -63.96
C VAL A 1135 -17.79 -13.72 -64.12
N CYS A 1136 -17.35 -14.92 -64.53
CA CYS A 1136 -15.94 -15.18 -64.80
C CYS A 1136 -15.36 -14.26 -65.88
N ALA A 1137 -16.06 -14.09 -67.00
CA ALA A 1137 -15.62 -13.24 -68.10
C ALA A 1137 -15.46 -11.76 -67.69
N PHE A 1138 -16.29 -11.25 -66.76
CA PHE A 1138 -16.15 -9.90 -66.22
C PHE A 1138 -14.81 -9.72 -65.49
N PHE A 1139 -14.51 -10.59 -64.53
CA PHE A 1139 -13.27 -10.51 -63.75
C PHE A 1139 -12.02 -10.81 -64.58
N GLN A 1140 -12.13 -11.64 -65.63
CA GLN A 1140 -11.03 -11.92 -66.56
C GLN A 1140 -10.69 -10.75 -67.50
N GLN A 1141 -11.59 -9.77 -67.69
CA GLN A 1141 -11.36 -8.62 -68.59
C GLN A 1141 -10.76 -7.38 -67.90
N GLY A 1142 -10.60 -7.39 -66.57
CA GLY A 1142 -9.82 -6.39 -65.83
C GLY A 1142 -10.42 -4.98 -65.79
N SER A 1143 -11.36 -4.73 -64.87
CA SER A 1143 -11.98 -3.40 -64.69
C SER A 1143 -11.18 -2.50 -63.73
N GLN A 1144 -10.96 -1.24 -64.10
CA GLN A 1144 -10.33 -0.21 -63.26
C GLN A 1144 -11.33 0.43 -62.28
N PRO A 1145 -10.88 0.92 -61.11
CA PRO A 1145 -11.74 1.59 -60.13
C PRO A 1145 -12.18 2.99 -60.59
N LEU A 1146 -13.46 3.30 -60.40
CA LEU A 1146 -14.05 4.62 -60.70
C LEU A 1146 -13.65 5.64 -59.63
N GLN A 1147 -12.94 6.71 -60.03
CA GLN A 1147 -12.72 7.91 -59.22
C GLN A 1147 -13.66 9.03 -59.69
N HIS A 1148 -14.45 9.63 -58.81
CA HIS A 1148 -14.98 10.97 -59.04
C HIS A 1148 -15.08 11.82 -57.77
N THR A 1149 -14.41 12.97 -57.82
CA THR A 1149 -14.45 14.09 -56.87
C THR A 1149 -15.65 14.99 -57.10
N HIS A 1150 -16.19 15.67 -56.08
CA HIS A 1150 -16.74 17.02 -56.25
C HIS A 1150 -16.71 17.87 -54.96
N ALA A 1151 -16.56 19.18 -55.14
CA ALA A 1151 -16.38 20.19 -54.08
C ALA A 1151 -17.61 21.10 -53.90
N LEU A 1152 -17.61 21.89 -52.82
CA LEU A 1152 -18.69 22.81 -52.42
C LEU A 1152 -18.79 24.07 -53.32
N GLY A 1153 -20.01 24.44 -53.71
CA GLY A 1153 -20.37 25.71 -54.37
C GLY A 1153 -21.90 25.88 -54.46
N PRO A 1154 -22.49 27.11 -54.45
CA PRO A 1154 -23.85 27.29 -53.90
C PRO A 1154 -24.99 27.64 -54.87
N ASN A 1155 -26.19 27.13 -54.51
CA ASN A 1155 -27.54 27.73 -54.69
C ASN A 1155 -28.29 27.70 -56.07
N PRO A 1156 -29.63 27.90 -56.07
CA PRO A 1156 -30.64 27.23 -56.96
C PRO A 1156 -31.23 28.21 -58.03
N PRO A 1157 -32.44 28.04 -58.67
CA PRO A 1157 -33.49 27.01 -58.58
C PRO A 1157 -34.19 26.55 -59.90
N GLU A 1158 -35.25 25.73 -59.74
CA GLU A 1158 -36.50 25.69 -60.55
C GLU A 1158 -36.59 25.12 -62.00
N SER A 1159 -37.34 24.01 -62.13
CA SER A 1159 -38.68 23.95 -62.80
C SER A 1159 -38.96 22.96 -63.98
N HIS A 1160 -40.18 22.42 -63.92
CA HIS A 1160 -41.12 21.90 -64.96
C HIS A 1160 -40.89 20.64 -65.85
N HIS A 1161 -41.81 19.68 -65.64
CA HIS A 1161 -42.66 18.89 -66.57
C HIS A 1161 -42.33 18.67 -68.06
N GLU A 1162 -42.50 17.43 -68.55
CA GLU A 1162 -43.63 16.97 -69.44
C GLU A 1162 -43.46 15.46 -69.82
N THR A 1163 -44.30 14.53 -69.33
CA THR A 1163 -45.52 13.89 -69.93
C THR A 1163 -45.34 12.86 -71.07
N ALA A 1164 -45.59 11.58 -70.72
CA ALA A 1164 -46.47 10.55 -71.36
C ALA A 1164 -46.52 10.32 -72.91
N PRO A 1165 -46.79 9.08 -73.40
CA PRO A 1165 -48.17 8.56 -73.42
C PRO A 1165 -48.37 7.04 -73.14
N VAL A 1166 -49.66 6.64 -73.09
CA VAL A 1166 -50.22 5.33 -72.64
C VAL A 1166 -50.90 4.56 -73.80
N ALA A 1167 -50.89 3.21 -73.76
CA ALA A 1167 -51.89 2.20 -74.25
C ALA A 1167 -51.18 0.83 -74.49
N GLN A 1168 -51.76 -0.39 -74.44
CA GLN A 1168 -53.02 -1.02 -73.96
C GLN A 1168 -52.64 -2.46 -73.49
N GLY A 1169 -53.42 -3.34 -72.83
CA GLY A 1169 -54.77 -3.89 -73.05
C GLY A 1169 -54.72 -5.14 -73.97
N GLU A 1170 -55.11 -6.38 -73.63
CA GLU A 1170 -55.77 -6.98 -72.45
C GLU A 1170 -55.48 -8.52 -72.29
N ARG A 1171 -55.52 -9.01 -71.03
CA ARG A 1171 -56.02 -10.32 -70.48
C ARG A 1171 -55.63 -11.70 -71.06
N TYR A 1172 -55.07 -12.55 -70.18
CA TYR A 1172 -55.44 -13.98 -70.03
C TYR A 1172 -55.36 -14.41 -68.54
N VAL A 1173 -56.04 -15.50 -68.15
CA VAL A 1173 -56.25 -15.93 -66.74
C VAL A 1173 -55.98 -17.44 -66.57
N PRO A 1174 -55.22 -17.87 -65.53
CA PRO A 1174 -55.25 -19.23 -64.99
C PRO A 1174 -55.89 -19.31 -63.57
N PRO A 1175 -56.23 -20.52 -63.06
CA PRO A 1175 -57.36 -20.70 -62.16
C PRO A 1175 -57.05 -20.78 -60.64
N ARG A 1176 -58.11 -20.62 -59.84
CA ARG A 1176 -58.17 -20.87 -58.39
C ARG A 1176 -58.39 -22.35 -58.04
N PRO A 1177 -57.70 -22.88 -57.01
CA PRO A 1177 -58.24 -23.91 -56.12
C PRO A 1177 -59.30 -23.35 -55.15
N GLN A 1178 -60.13 -24.24 -54.59
CA GLN A 1178 -61.32 -23.87 -53.82
C GLN A 1178 -61.03 -23.51 -52.34
N LYS A 1179 -61.67 -22.40 -51.92
CA LYS A 1179 -62.40 -22.11 -50.65
C LYS A 1179 -62.41 -23.20 -49.55
N SER A 1180 -62.40 -22.88 -48.25
CA SER A 1180 -63.10 -21.72 -47.63
C SER A 1180 -62.56 -21.21 -46.27
N ARG A 1181 -62.50 -19.86 -46.15
CA ARG A 1181 -62.81 -18.97 -44.98
C ARG A 1181 -62.08 -19.17 -43.62
N ALA A 1182 -61.77 -18.11 -42.87
CA ALA A 1182 -62.31 -16.74 -42.92
C ALA A 1182 -61.25 -15.62 -42.80
N ASP A 1183 -61.35 -14.66 -43.73
CA ASP A 1183 -61.41 -13.21 -43.50
C ASP A 1183 -60.63 -12.60 -42.31
N GLY A 1184 -59.46 -12.04 -42.64
CA GLY A 1184 -58.88 -10.89 -41.96
C GLY A 1184 -58.94 -9.67 -42.88
N GLU A 1185 -60.15 -9.17 -43.17
CA GLU A 1185 -60.33 -7.95 -43.95
C GLU A 1185 -59.69 -6.77 -43.20
N ILE A 1186 -58.68 -6.12 -43.80
CA ILE A 1186 -58.08 -4.90 -43.22
C ILE A 1186 -59.07 -3.74 -43.44
N ALA A 1187 -59.99 -3.59 -42.50
CA ALA A 1187 -60.89 -2.45 -42.45
C ALA A 1187 -60.13 -1.22 -41.92
N ILE A 1188 -59.88 -0.26 -42.80
CA ILE A 1188 -59.46 1.09 -42.39
C ILE A 1188 -60.69 1.80 -41.81
N ILE A 1189 -60.96 1.58 -40.52
CA ILE A 1189 -62.15 2.09 -39.80
C ILE A 1189 -62.09 3.59 -39.46
N GLY A 1190 -61.02 4.27 -39.83
CA GLY A 1190 -60.88 5.72 -39.74
C GLY A 1190 -59.48 6.18 -40.12
N VAL A 1191 -59.40 7.31 -40.84
CA VAL A 1191 -58.14 7.98 -41.20
C VAL A 1191 -58.33 9.48 -40.98
N ALA A 1192 -57.43 10.07 -40.20
CA ALA A 1192 -57.28 11.51 -40.04
C ALA A 1192 -55.90 11.90 -40.56
N LEU A 1193 -55.83 12.88 -41.46
CA LEU A 1193 -54.60 13.24 -42.15
C LEU A 1193 -54.22 14.68 -41.79
N ARG A 1194 -52.91 14.92 -41.62
CA ARG A 1194 -52.35 16.27 -41.53
C ARG A 1194 -50.92 16.28 -42.05
N LEU A 1195 -50.79 16.12 -43.36
CA LEU A 1195 -49.51 15.97 -44.05
C LEU A 1195 -49.06 17.31 -44.69
N PRO A 1196 -47.77 17.47 -45.01
CA PRO A 1196 -47.27 18.62 -45.75
C PRO A 1196 -48.00 18.82 -47.09
N GLY A 1197 -48.04 20.06 -47.59
CA GLY A 1197 -48.76 20.42 -48.82
C GLY A 1197 -50.27 20.65 -48.66
N GLY A 1198 -50.79 20.75 -47.43
CA GLY A 1198 -52.20 21.05 -47.16
C GLY A 1198 -53.13 19.84 -47.14
N VAL A 1199 -52.59 18.63 -47.21
CA VAL A 1199 -53.34 17.36 -47.20
C VAL A 1199 -53.95 17.12 -45.81
N HIS A 1200 -55.27 17.27 -45.72
CA HIS A 1200 -56.02 17.18 -44.46
C HIS A 1200 -57.16 16.15 -44.50
N ILE A 1201 -57.57 15.73 -45.70
CA ILE A 1201 -58.53 14.63 -45.91
C ILE A 1201 -57.99 13.56 -46.86
N LEU A 1202 -58.68 12.41 -46.88
CA LEU A 1202 -58.33 11.24 -47.68
C LEU A 1202 -58.25 11.55 -49.19
N ASP A 1203 -59.15 12.41 -49.69
CA ASP A 1203 -59.21 12.76 -51.11
C ASP A 1203 -57.98 13.57 -51.55
N ASP A 1204 -57.46 14.47 -50.69
CA ASP A 1204 -56.22 15.21 -50.96
C ASP A 1204 -55.04 14.22 -51.08
N PHE A 1205 -54.95 13.25 -50.16
CA PHE A 1205 -53.89 12.26 -50.11
C PHE A 1205 -53.92 11.31 -51.32
N TRP A 1206 -55.10 10.82 -51.69
CA TRP A 1206 -55.24 10.01 -52.91
C TRP A 1206 -55.00 10.82 -54.18
N THR A 1207 -55.38 12.09 -54.21
CA THR A 1207 -55.05 13.00 -55.32
C THR A 1207 -53.54 13.20 -55.43
N LEU A 1208 -52.83 13.34 -54.31
CA LEU A 1208 -51.37 13.47 -54.27
C LEU A 1208 -50.68 12.23 -54.86
N LEU A 1209 -51.06 11.04 -54.36
CA LEU A 1209 -50.52 9.75 -54.81
C LEU A 1209 -50.83 9.48 -56.29
N LYS A 1210 -52.06 9.77 -56.73
CA LYS A 1210 -52.51 9.49 -58.11
C LYS A 1210 -51.81 10.37 -59.16
N HIS A 1211 -51.34 11.56 -58.77
CA HIS A 1211 -50.58 12.46 -59.64
C HIS A 1211 -49.06 12.36 -59.45
N GLY A 1212 -48.58 11.53 -58.51
CA GLY A 1212 -47.15 11.34 -58.25
C GLY A 1212 -46.43 12.55 -57.64
N ASN A 1213 -47.18 13.47 -57.04
CA ASN A 1213 -46.62 14.73 -56.52
C ASN A 1213 -45.91 14.52 -55.17
N THR A 1214 -44.75 15.15 -54.98
CA THR A 1214 -44.05 15.19 -53.69
C THR A 1214 -44.44 16.42 -52.88
N THR A 1215 -44.67 16.26 -51.58
CA THR A 1215 -44.85 17.37 -50.62
C THR A 1215 -43.65 17.55 -49.69
N VAL A 1216 -42.54 16.85 -49.99
CA VAL A 1216 -41.26 17.04 -49.29
C VAL A 1216 -40.65 18.35 -49.76
N GLY A 1217 -40.51 19.29 -48.83
CA GLY A 1217 -39.92 20.61 -49.08
C GLY A 1217 -39.28 21.19 -47.81
N PRO A 1218 -38.57 22.32 -47.91
CA PRO A 1218 -37.94 22.98 -46.78
C PRO A 1218 -38.97 23.44 -45.73
N LEU A 1219 -38.49 23.61 -44.50
CA LEU A 1219 -39.34 23.97 -43.35
C LEU A 1219 -39.99 25.35 -43.56
N PRO A 1220 -41.32 25.51 -43.39
CA PRO A 1220 -41.96 26.82 -43.53
C PRO A 1220 -41.40 27.83 -42.53
N GLU A 1221 -40.97 29.01 -43.00
CA GLU A 1221 -40.23 30.00 -42.20
C GLU A 1221 -40.97 30.46 -40.93
N GLY A 1222 -42.31 30.49 -40.97
CA GLY A 1222 -43.15 30.85 -39.82
C GLY A 1222 -43.34 29.75 -38.77
N ARG A 1223 -42.80 28.53 -38.93
CA ARG A 1223 -43.10 27.39 -38.05
C ARG A 1223 -42.63 27.56 -36.60
N TRP A 1224 -41.68 28.47 -36.36
CA TRP A 1224 -41.17 28.81 -35.02
C TRP A 1224 -41.70 30.15 -34.49
N LEU A 1225 -42.52 30.86 -35.25
CA LEU A 1225 -43.18 32.09 -34.78
C LEU A 1225 -44.40 31.73 -33.93
N TRP A 1226 -44.16 31.64 -32.62
CA TRP A 1226 -45.22 31.59 -31.62
C TRP A 1226 -46.11 32.84 -31.74
N PRO A 1227 -47.44 32.74 -31.69
CA PRO A 1227 -48.31 33.90 -31.79
C PRO A 1227 -48.07 34.84 -30.60
N LEU A 1228 -47.87 36.13 -30.88
CA LEU A 1228 -47.68 37.19 -29.88
C LEU A 1228 -48.98 37.54 -29.13
N ASP A 1229 -50.12 36.91 -29.48
CA ASP A 1229 -51.39 37.07 -28.79
C ASP A 1229 -51.61 35.91 -27.79
N PRO A 1230 -51.63 36.19 -26.47
CA PRO A 1230 -51.86 35.18 -25.44
C PRO A 1230 -53.21 34.45 -25.55
N ALA A 1231 -54.21 35.03 -26.24
CA ALA A 1231 -55.53 34.43 -26.35
C ALA A 1231 -55.54 33.09 -27.13
N VAL A 1232 -54.57 32.88 -28.02
CA VAL A 1232 -54.47 31.65 -28.84
C VAL A 1232 -53.69 30.53 -28.10
N ALA A 1233 -52.94 30.86 -27.05
CA ALA A 1233 -52.14 29.89 -26.30
C ALA A 1233 -52.99 29.03 -25.31
N ALA A 1234 -54.25 29.39 -25.07
CA ALA A 1234 -55.07 28.82 -24.00
C ALA A 1234 -55.53 27.36 -24.22
N GLU A 1235 -55.47 26.82 -25.45
CA GLU A 1235 -55.94 25.45 -25.75
C GLU A 1235 -54.85 24.37 -25.69
N LYS A 1236 -53.57 24.71 -25.44
CA LYS A 1236 -52.47 23.73 -25.41
C LYS A 1236 -51.42 24.00 -24.34
N SER A 1237 -51.78 23.72 -23.09
CA SER A 1237 -50.80 23.39 -22.05
C SER A 1237 -51.34 22.25 -21.18
N TYR A 1238 -50.46 21.29 -20.87
CA TYR A 1238 -50.32 20.66 -19.55
C TYR A 1238 -48.92 20.04 -19.46
N LEU A 1239 -47.96 20.89 -19.13
CA LEU A 1239 -46.81 20.52 -18.31
C LEU A 1239 -46.96 21.30 -17.01
N THR A 1240 -46.80 20.63 -15.86
CA THR A 1240 -46.24 21.25 -14.65
C THR A 1240 -45.84 20.18 -13.64
N GLN A 1241 -44.60 20.30 -13.16
CA GLN A 1241 -44.05 19.81 -11.88
C GLN A 1241 -43.98 18.30 -11.62
N GLY A 1242 -42.75 17.86 -11.33
CA GLY A 1242 -42.28 16.50 -11.13
C GLY A 1242 -40.79 16.49 -11.40
#